data_AF-A0A815XTJ8-F1
#
_entry.id   AF-A0A815XTJ8-F1
#
_cell.length_a   1.000
_cell.length_b   1.000
_cell.length_c   1.000
_cell.angle_alpha   90.00
_cell.angle_beta   90.00
_cell.angle_gamma   90.00
#
_symmetry.space_group_name_H-M   'P 1'
#
loop_
_entity.id
_entity.type
_entity.pdbx_description
1 polymer ?
#
loop_
_entity_poly.entity_id
_entity_poly.type
_entity_poly.pdbx_seq_one_letter_code
_entity_poly.pdbx_strand_id
1 'polypeptide(L)'
;KIFDAYDSEQFHSKRLPSVIQVRIAGMKGIFVHDPNLEEDILQYRKSQFKFKSTHLYLELINYSKQNPLFWNRQVINLLNHMGVSTQTFLQLQNECRKRVSMSLLSKKAATSMLNHIHYYNWDLIKTSFYMTEEPFIRSLLLILSGDRLRRLKDKTHVPIAFGDGRSLYGVVDETNSLKYGEIFIQISDKDENDKEIFRIICGHVAVTKNPCHNPGDIRILKAVDKPRLHHLFNCIVYPCKGPRPHSNEMSGSDLDGDEFWACWNEMIVNEVQQIFKPALYPKAIKQETNNITQNEIVEFLLDFISCDSVGILSNRHLACCALYNPQHKKALKLAKIISDSLDYPKTGINPVTTKVLKDLQFKAYPDYMQNQHKQVFQCQKALGWMFRNIKEVHNCHMQIQDDSSFKIQLDQDLFIEGFDKYLEQAKQTYREYCDKLNIILLMYDLSNEYELITGYHSCTIEEQHNNDNIETANQEFRSLRNEIKHKFNEEFLDSNVEQSNLERMRKVSAWYYVAYTDYDKENPILSFPWVFSEYLCKIKQLNVNKKATTTTAAAANHRSLEKIGLALSNRYRHLSSVSSSIPNFLFSIVVSCAASLELLSRWNSDELVALFGNNEVLSKIAENPQTTNANRLGEAFLIVIELLSKSKSVDMIQLTHHLLLILHQIAITGR
;
A
#
# COMPACT_ATOMS: atom_id res chain seq x y z
N LYS A 1 4.61 12.20 33.89
CA LYS A 1 3.43 11.38 34.24
C LYS A 1 2.40 11.19 33.13
N ILE A 2 1.93 12.23 32.43
CA ILE A 2 0.88 12.07 31.39
C ILE A 2 1.38 11.12 30.30
N PHE A 3 2.55 11.39 29.74
CA PHE A 3 3.17 10.51 28.75
C PHE A 3 3.39 9.07 29.33
N ASP A 4 3.77 8.94 30.60
CA ASP A 4 4.02 7.63 31.25
C ASP A 4 2.75 6.82 31.58
N ALA A 5 1.64 7.48 31.94
CA ALA A 5 0.36 6.84 32.28
C ALA A 5 -0.33 6.23 31.05
N TYR A 6 0.11 6.70 29.89
CA TYR A 6 -0.24 6.28 28.55
C TYR A 6 0.74 5.16 28.14
N ASP A 7 0.72 4.06 28.90
CA ASP A 7 1.65 2.91 28.82
C ASP A 7 1.70 2.28 27.40
N SER A 8 2.75 1.50 27.17
CA SER A 8 3.18 0.78 25.96
C SER A 8 2.13 -0.11 25.27
N GLU A 9 0.94 -0.31 25.85
CA GLU A 9 -0.18 -1.01 25.20
C GLU A 9 -0.97 -0.10 24.24
N GLN A 10 -1.09 1.21 24.52
CA GLN A 10 -1.80 2.16 23.64
C GLN A 10 -0.88 2.80 22.59
N PHE A 11 0.37 3.03 22.95
CA PHE A 11 1.41 3.46 22.03
C PHE A 11 2.14 2.19 21.64
N HIS A 12 2.01 1.73 20.40
CA HIS A 12 2.73 0.57 19.89
C HIS A 12 4.28 0.75 19.86
N SER A 13 4.85 1.65 20.67
CA SER A 13 6.27 1.97 20.83
C SER A 13 6.69 1.90 22.31
N LYS A 14 7.90 1.40 22.56
CA LYS A 14 8.52 1.34 23.90
C LYS A 14 8.91 2.72 24.47
N ARG A 15 8.72 3.79 23.70
CA ARG A 15 9.14 5.16 24.02
C ARG A 15 7.97 6.12 23.85
N LEU A 16 7.96 7.16 24.67
CA LEU A 16 6.98 8.23 24.65
C LEU A 16 7.08 9.03 23.34
N PRO A 17 5.95 9.36 22.69
CA PRO A 17 5.96 10.18 21.49
C PRO A 17 6.43 11.61 21.79
N SER A 18 7.09 12.27 20.84
CA SER A 18 7.50 13.67 21.00
C SER A 18 6.32 14.65 20.97
N VAL A 19 5.24 14.30 20.27
CA VAL A 19 4.05 15.15 20.11
C VAL A 19 2.79 14.36 20.42
N ILE A 20 1.89 14.97 21.19
CA ILE A 20 0.52 14.50 21.41
C ILE A 20 -0.46 15.58 20.98
N GLN A 21 -1.51 15.18 20.27
CA GLN A 21 -2.63 16.06 19.93
C GLN A 21 -3.74 15.84 20.94
N VAL A 22 -4.23 16.92 21.56
CA VAL A 22 -5.10 16.81 22.73
C VAL A 22 -6.23 17.84 22.75
N ARG A 23 -7.21 17.56 23.61
CA ARG A 23 -8.22 18.50 24.08
C ARG A 23 -8.27 18.48 25.60
N ILE A 24 -8.36 19.66 26.22
CA ILE A 24 -8.47 19.80 27.69
C ILE A 24 -8.97 21.19 28.04
N ALA A 25 -9.92 21.34 28.97
CA ALA A 25 -10.37 22.62 29.52
C ALA A 25 -10.75 23.70 28.47
N GLY A 26 -11.34 23.28 27.35
CA GLY A 26 -11.68 24.19 26.24
C GLY A 26 -10.47 24.66 25.41
N MET A 27 -9.31 24.04 25.64
CA MET A 27 -8.11 24.15 24.83
C MET A 27 -8.05 23.03 23.79
N LYS A 28 -7.55 23.37 22.60
CA LYS A 28 -7.27 22.45 21.50
C LYS A 28 -5.87 22.74 20.97
N GLY A 29 -5.06 21.69 20.75
CA GLY A 29 -3.80 21.81 20.05
C GLY A 29 -2.92 20.59 20.22
N ILE A 30 -1.61 20.81 20.12
CA ILE A 30 -0.58 19.81 20.43
C ILE A 30 0.18 20.19 21.69
N PHE A 31 0.70 19.19 22.38
CA PHE A 31 1.76 19.34 23.37
C PHE A 31 3.01 18.59 22.90
N VAL A 32 4.15 19.18 23.24
CA VAL A 32 5.48 18.66 22.89
C VAL A 32 6.23 18.42 24.19
N HIS A 33 6.98 17.33 24.26
CA HIS A 33 7.82 17.05 25.41
C HIS A 33 9.00 18.04 25.48
N ASP A 34 9.04 18.88 26.53
CA ASP A 34 10.17 19.77 26.82
C ASP A 34 11.03 19.16 27.95
N PRO A 35 12.29 18.78 27.66
CA PRO A 35 13.18 18.17 28.66
C PRO A 35 13.61 19.12 29.78
N ASN A 36 13.31 20.43 29.68
CA ASN A 36 13.68 21.42 30.70
C ASN A 36 12.58 21.65 31.75
N LEU A 37 11.42 21.00 31.61
CA LEU A 37 10.37 21.08 32.63
C LEU A 37 10.67 20.11 33.76
N GLU A 38 10.87 20.64 34.97
CA GLU A 38 11.25 19.87 36.16
C GLU A 38 10.04 19.21 36.88
N GLU A 39 8.82 19.64 36.56
CA GLU A 39 7.57 19.19 37.19
C GLU A 39 6.53 18.72 36.15
N ASP A 40 5.46 18.06 36.59
CA ASP A 40 4.30 17.67 35.75
C ASP A 40 3.43 18.89 35.38
N ILE A 41 4.01 19.84 34.65
CA ILE A 41 3.36 21.09 34.22
C ILE A 41 2.95 20.98 32.75
N LEU A 42 1.71 21.39 32.46
CA LEU A 42 1.27 21.65 31.10
C LEU A 42 1.30 23.15 30.82
N GLN A 43 2.12 23.55 29.83
CA GLN A 43 2.15 24.91 29.33
C GLN A 43 1.32 25.01 28.05
N TYR A 44 0.52 26.06 27.93
CA TYR A 44 -0.32 26.29 26.77
C TYR A 44 -0.20 27.74 26.28
N ARG A 45 -0.51 27.93 25.00
CA ARG A 45 -0.52 29.23 24.33
C ARG A 45 -1.93 29.79 24.29
N LYS A 46 -2.03 31.13 24.26
CA LYS A 46 -3.31 31.84 24.08
C LYS A 46 -4.09 31.37 22.85
N SER A 47 -3.40 30.94 21.79
CA SER A 47 -4.02 30.42 20.56
C SER A 47 -4.70 29.05 20.73
N GLN A 48 -4.30 28.26 21.74
CA GLN A 48 -4.88 26.94 22.01
C GLN A 48 -6.21 27.05 22.75
N PHE A 49 -6.39 28.09 23.56
CA PHE A 49 -7.65 28.35 24.28
C PHE A 49 -8.76 28.78 23.30
N LYS A 50 -9.82 27.98 23.21
CA LYS A 50 -10.95 28.24 22.29
C LYS A 50 -12.18 28.76 23.01
N PHE A 51 -12.47 28.25 24.20
CA PHE A 51 -13.57 28.70 25.05
C PHE A 51 -13.31 28.30 26.50
N LYS A 52 -14.01 28.95 27.44
CA LYS A 52 -13.91 28.63 28.87
C LYS A 52 -14.63 27.31 29.16
N SER A 53 -13.94 26.37 29.80
CA SER A 53 -14.52 25.12 30.27
C SER A 53 -13.89 24.71 31.61
N THR A 54 -14.67 24.03 32.45
CA THR A 54 -14.21 23.43 33.71
C THR A 54 -13.80 21.95 33.54
N HIS A 55 -13.88 21.41 32.33
CA HIS A 55 -13.57 20.01 32.06
C HIS A 55 -12.06 19.77 31.98
N LEU A 56 -11.47 19.25 33.06
CA LEU A 56 -10.01 19.07 33.20
C LEU A 56 -9.48 17.70 32.74
N TYR A 57 -10.31 16.84 32.17
CA TYR A 57 -9.82 15.59 31.58
C TYR A 57 -9.02 15.87 30.32
N LEU A 58 -7.84 15.24 30.22
CA LEU A 58 -7.03 15.26 29.02
C LEU A 58 -7.53 14.18 28.05
N GLU A 59 -8.00 14.63 26.89
CA GLU A 59 -8.42 13.75 25.80
C GLU A 59 -7.30 13.66 24.77
N LEU A 60 -6.72 12.47 24.63
CA LEU A 60 -5.73 12.19 23.58
C LEU A 60 -6.44 11.89 22.26
N ILE A 61 -6.14 12.67 21.23
CA ILE A 61 -6.71 12.50 19.89
C ILE A 61 -5.78 11.64 19.03
N ASN A 62 -4.48 11.94 19.02
CA ASN A 62 -3.47 11.23 18.25
C ASN A 62 -2.06 11.61 18.74
N TYR A 63 -1.02 11.00 18.17
CA TYR A 63 0.37 11.23 18.56
C TYR A 63 1.36 11.09 17.39
N SER A 64 2.56 11.64 17.54
CA SER A 64 3.65 11.50 16.56
C SER A 64 4.12 10.05 16.46
N LYS A 65 4.03 9.47 15.25
CA LYS A 65 4.46 8.10 14.94
C LYS A 65 5.04 8.03 13.52
N GLN A 66 5.43 6.83 13.08
CA GLN A 66 5.97 6.60 11.74
C GLN A 66 4.88 6.65 10.66
N ASN A 67 4.34 7.84 10.38
CA ASN A 67 3.27 8.00 9.40
C ASN A 67 3.84 7.91 7.97
N PRO A 68 3.34 6.96 7.14
CA PRO A 68 3.76 6.85 5.75
C PRO A 68 3.38 8.11 4.96
N LEU A 69 4.18 8.41 3.93
CA LEU A 69 3.91 9.51 3.03
C LEU A 69 3.43 8.98 1.68
N PHE A 70 2.38 9.58 1.15
CA PHE A 70 1.85 9.25 -0.17
C PHE A 70 1.84 10.48 -1.06
N TRP A 71 2.07 10.25 -2.34
CA TRP A 71 1.73 11.21 -3.36
C TRP A 71 0.22 11.30 -3.53
N ASN A 72 -0.24 12.50 -3.86
CA ASN A 72 -1.59 12.72 -4.34
C ASN A 72 -1.53 13.60 -5.61
N ARG A 73 -2.67 13.69 -6.30
CA ARG A 73 -2.77 14.43 -7.57
C ARG A 73 -2.40 15.90 -7.43
N GLN A 74 -2.74 16.53 -6.31
CA GLN A 74 -2.47 17.94 -6.05
C GLN A 74 -0.97 18.20 -5.94
N VAL A 75 -0.27 17.42 -5.09
CA VAL A 75 1.18 17.55 -4.91
C VAL A 75 1.92 17.29 -6.22
N ILE A 76 1.58 16.22 -6.95
CA ILE A 76 2.21 15.90 -8.25
C ILE A 76 1.97 17.04 -9.25
N ASN A 77 0.75 17.57 -9.32
CA ASN A 77 0.41 18.67 -10.22
C ASN A 77 1.24 19.94 -9.94
N LEU A 78 1.46 20.27 -8.67
CA LEU A 78 2.27 21.43 -8.29
C LEU A 78 3.76 21.19 -8.53
N LEU A 79 4.30 20.03 -8.15
CA LEU A 79 5.72 19.70 -8.39
C LEU A 79 6.05 19.59 -9.88
N ASN A 80 5.15 19.04 -10.70
CA ASN A 80 5.34 19.02 -12.15
C ASN A 80 5.38 20.44 -12.73
N HIS A 81 4.62 21.38 -12.16
CA HIS A 81 4.69 22.81 -12.53
C HIS A 81 5.95 23.50 -11.99
N MET A 82 6.52 23.03 -10.89
CA MET A 82 7.81 23.50 -10.34
C MET A 82 9.03 22.96 -11.12
N GLY A 83 8.82 22.10 -12.13
CA GLY A 83 9.88 21.61 -13.03
C GLY A 83 10.24 20.13 -12.87
N VAL A 84 9.65 19.42 -11.90
CA VAL A 84 9.89 17.98 -11.72
C VAL A 84 9.37 17.22 -12.94
N SER A 85 10.21 16.39 -13.53
CA SER A 85 9.95 15.77 -14.81
C SER A 85 8.86 14.69 -14.72
N THR A 86 8.09 14.51 -15.80
CA THR A 86 7.15 13.39 -15.91
C THR A 86 7.87 12.04 -15.74
N GLN A 87 9.12 11.95 -16.18
CA GLN A 87 9.91 10.72 -16.09
C GLN A 87 10.18 10.32 -14.63
N THR A 88 10.49 11.28 -13.76
CA THR A 88 10.68 11.06 -12.32
C THR A 88 9.43 10.48 -11.67
N PHE A 89 8.25 11.06 -11.97
CA PHE A 89 6.99 10.52 -11.45
C PHE A 89 6.68 9.11 -11.97
N LEU A 90 6.95 8.85 -13.25
CA LEU A 90 6.77 7.52 -13.84
C LEU A 90 7.73 6.48 -13.22
N GLN A 91 8.98 6.85 -12.97
CA GLN A 91 9.95 5.99 -12.28
C GLN A 91 9.45 5.61 -10.89
N LEU A 92 9.02 6.59 -10.08
CA LEU A 92 8.47 6.34 -8.74
C LEU A 92 7.21 5.48 -8.77
N GLN A 93 6.31 5.72 -9.72
CA GLN A 93 5.12 4.88 -9.92
C GLN A 93 5.51 3.45 -10.32
N ASN A 94 6.51 3.29 -11.20
CA ASN A 94 6.99 1.99 -11.66
C ASN A 94 7.64 1.20 -10.52
N GLU A 95 8.39 1.83 -9.62
CA GLU A 95 8.93 1.18 -8.42
C GLU A 95 7.81 0.72 -7.46
N CYS A 96 6.75 1.52 -7.32
CA CYS A 96 5.57 1.05 -6.59
C CYS A 96 4.89 -0.14 -7.29
N ARG A 97 4.70 -0.06 -8.61
CA ARG A 97 4.12 -1.15 -9.40
C ARG A 97 4.92 -2.44 -9.26
N LYS A 98 6.25 -2.37 -9.38
CA LYS A 98 7.15 -3.52 -9.18
C LYS A 98 6.95 -4.15 -7.81
N ARG A 99 6.85 -3.36 -6.74
CA ARG A 99 6.58 -3.88 -5.39
C ARG A 99 5.24 -4.62 -5.28
N VAL A 100 4.21 -4.14 -5.97
CA VAL A 100 2.91 -4.83 -6.04
C VAL A 100 3.05 -6.13 -6.83
N SER A 101 3.66 -6.12 -8.02
CA SER A 101 3.85 -7.36 -8.79
C SER A 101 4.71 -8.40 -8.05
N MET A 102 5.71 -7.95 -7.30
CA MET A 102 6.56 -8.86 -6.52
C MET A 102 5.82 -9.57 -5.38
N SER A 103 4.70 -9.04 -4.87
CA SER A 103 3.91 -9.76 -3.86
C SER A 103 3.27 -11.04 -4.41
N LEU A 104 3.11 -11.12 -5.74
CA LEU A 104 2.58 -12.29 -6.43
C LEU A 104 3.67 -13.29 -6.83
N LEU A 105 4.95 -12.98 -6.57
CA LEU A 105 6.10 -13.78 -7.02
C LEU A 105 7.04 -14.17 -5.88
N SER A 106 7.16 -13.33 -4.84
CA SER A 106 8.11 -13.51 -3.75
C SER A 106 7.41 -13.69 -2.41
N LYS A 107 7.81 -14.74 -1.67
CA LYS A 107 7.31 -15.02 -0.31
C LYS A 107 7.44 -13.81 0.62
N LYS A 108 8.56 -13.09 0.56
CA LYS A 108 8.82 -11.91 1.42
C LYS A 108 7.84 -10.77 1.11
N ALA A 109 7.64 -10.48 -0.17
CA ALA A 109 6.75 -9.41 -0.61
C ALA A 109 5.27 -9.78 -0.38
N ALA A 110 4.91 -11.05 -0.59
CA ALA A 110 3.58 -11.59 -0.28
C ALA A 110 3.26 -11.41 1.21
N THR A 111 4.17 -11.84 2.09
CA THR A 111 4.02 -11.68 3.56
C THR A 111 3.84 -10.22 3.92
N SER A 112 4.70 -9.32 3.39
CA SER A 112 4.59 -7.88 3.66
C SER A 112 3.27 -7.28 3.20
N MET A 113 2.64 -7.80 2.15
CA MET A 113 1.33 -7.37 1.68
C MET A 113 0.20 -7.89 2.59
N LEU A 114 0.32 -9.14 3.04
CA LEU A 114 -0.67 -9.81 3.87
C LEU A 114 -0.66 -9.34 5.33
N ASN A 115 0.44 -8.78 5.83
CA ASN A 115 0.59 -8.30 7.21
C ASN A 115 -0.45 -7.25 7.66
N HIS A 116 -1.19 -6.63 6.74
CA HIS A 116 -2.34 -5.79 7.07
C HIS A 116 -3.55 -6.58 7.60
N ILE A 117 -3.59 -7.90 7.37
CA ILE A 117 -4.66 -8.80 7.83
C ILE A 117 -4.21 -9.45 9.13
N HIS A 118 -4.80 -9.02 10.25
CA HIS A 118 -4.39 -9.45 11.60
C HIS A 118 -5.05 -10.77 12.07
N TYR A 119 -5.80 -11.46 11.20
CA TYR A 119 -6.49 -12.71 11.52
C TYR A 119 -5.59 -13.94 11.58
N TYR A 120 -4.40 -13.85 10.98
CA TYR A 120 -3.52 -14.98 10.70
C TYR A 120 -2.08 -14.65 11.10
N ASN A 121 -1.35 -15.67 11.55
CA ASN A 121 0.08 -15.56 11.77
C ASN A 121 0.82 -15.85 10.45
N TRP A 122 1.03 -14.80 9.64
CA TRP A 122 1.69 -14.92 8.34
C TRP A 122 3.13 -15.39 8.44
N ASP A 123 3.81 -15.09 9.55
CA ASP A 123 5.18 -15.55 9.79
C ASP A 123 5.24 -17.07 10.01
N LEU A 124 4.22 -17.68 10.60
CA LEU A 124 4.08 -19.13 10.65
C LEU A 124 3.71 -19.70 9.27
N ILE A 125 2.68 -19.13 8.63
CA ILE A 125 2.16 -19.63 7.35
C ILE A 125 3.22 -19.63 6.25
N LYS A 126 4.07 -18.60 6.18
CA LYS A 126 5.13 -18.50 5.15
C LYS A 126 6.18 -19.60 5.24
N THR A 127 6.31 -20.27 6.39
CA THR A 127 7.24 -21.40 6.58
C THR A 127 6.70 -22.70 6.00
N SER A 128 5.37 -22.86 5.97
CA SER A 128 4.70 -24.11 5.58
C SER A 128 4.10 -24.07 4.18
N PHE A 129 3.72 -22.89 3.69
CA PHE A 129 2.98 -22.73 2.43
C PHE A 129 3.71 -21.87 1.41
N TYR A 130 3.55 -22.22 0.13
CA TYR A 130 3.82 -21.33 -0.99
C TYR A 130 2.60 -20.44 -1.19
N MET A 131 2.67 -19.20 -0.69
CA MET A 131 1.55 -18.24 -0.63
C MET A 131 0.86 -17.99 -1.98
N THR A 132 1.59 -18.12 -3.08
CA THR A 132 1.10 -17.84 -4.44
C THR A 132 0.43 -19.04 -5.10
N GLU A 133 0.58 -20.24 -4.51
CA GLU A 133 0.01 -21.49 -5.00
C GLU A 133 -1.24 -21.90 -4.22
N GLU A 134 -1.26 -21.62 -2.91
CA GLU A 134 -2.41 -21.94 -2.07
C GLU A 134 -3.61 -21.06 -2.47
N PRO A 135 -4.76 -21.66 -2.88
CA PRO A 135 -5.90 -20.93 -3.44
C PRO A 135 -6.43 -19.78 -2.57
N PHE A 136 -6.61 -20.01 -1.26
CA PHE A 136 -7.18 -19.00 -0.36
C PHE A 136 -6.24 -17.78 -0.21
N ILE A 137 -4.95 -18.01 0.07
CA ILE A 137 -3.93 -16.97 0.22
C ILE A 137 -3.71 -16.24 -1.11
N ARG A 138 -3.70 -16.97 -2.23
CA ARG A 138 -3.57 -16.39 -3.56
C ARG A 138 -4.70 -15.40 -3.85
N SER A 139 -5.95 -15.76 -3.54
CA SER A 139 -7.10 -14.87 -3.72
C SER A 139 -6.99 -13.59 -2.88
N LEU A 140 -6.55 -13.70 -1.61
CA LEU A 140 -6.26 -12.52 -0.79
C LEU A 140 -5.19 -11.62 -1.42
N LEU A 141 -4.09 -12.20 -1.92
CA LEU A 141 -3.01 -11.46 -2.59
C LEU A 141 -3.49 -10.77 -3.87
N LEU A 142 -4.37 -11.41 -4.64
CA LEU A 142 -4.94 -10.82 -5.86
C LEU A 142 -5.82 -9.62 -5.53
N ILE A 143 -6.70 -9.71 -4.54
CA ILE A 143 -7.56 -8.58 -4.10
C ILE A 143 -6.69 -7.42 -3.59
N LEU A 144 -5.72 -7.69 -2.71
CA LEU A 144 -4.83 -6.66 -2.17
C LEU A 144 -3.99 -5.98 -3.26
N SER A 145 -3.49 -6.76 -4.22
CA SER A 145 -2.73 -6.22 -5.35
C SER A 145 -3.61 -5.38 -6.26
N GLY A 146 -4.84 -5.85 -6.52
CA GLY A 146 -5.85 -5.15 -7.31
C GLY A 146 -6.21 -3.79 -6.72
N ASP A 147 -6.47 -3.74 -5.41
CA ASP A 147 -6.72 -2.49 -4.69
C ASP A 147 -5.54 -1.51 -4.80
N ARG A 148 -4.31 -1.97 -4.58
CA ARG A 148 -3.12 -1.11 -4.71
C ARG A 148 -2.98 -0.56 -6.12
N LEU A 149 -3.17 -1.38 -7.16
CA LEU A 149 -3.14 -0.93 -8.56
C LEU A 149 -4.27 0.06 -8.87
N ARG A 150 -5.48 -0.19 -8.34
CA ARG A 150 -6.62 0.71 -8.49
C ARG A 150 -6.36 2.07 -7.84
N ARG A 151 -5.82 2.12 -6.62
CA ARG A 151 -5.45 3.39 -5.95
C ARG A 151 -4.37 4.16 -6.72
N LEU A 152 -3.42 3.46 -7.32
CA LEU A 152 -2.43 4.08 -8.23
C LEU A 152 -3.09 4.66 -9.49
N LYS A 153 -4.12 4.02 -10.03
CA LYS A 153 -4.90 4.49 -11.19
C LYS A 153 -5.81 5.67 -10.84
N ASP A 154 -6.68 5.49 -9.85
CA ASP A 154 -7.84 6.36 -9.59
C ASP A 154 -7.48 7.58 -8.75
N LYS A 155 -6.43 7.50 -7.95
CA LYS A 155 -6.01 8.58 -7.04
C LYS A 155 -4.55 8.99 -7.21
N THR A 156 -3.78 8.25 -8.01
CA THR A 156 -2.33 8.44 -8.10
C THR A 156 -1.68 8.36 -6.71
N HIS A 157 -2.22 7.48 -5.87
CA HIS A 157 -1.83 7.31 -4.46
C HIS A 157 -0.55 6.48 -4.35
N VAL A 158 0.58 7.08 -4.72
CA VAL A 158 1.88 6.41 -4.79
C VAL A 158 2.59 6.52 -3.43
N PRO A 159 2.91 5.42 -2.73
CA PRO A 159 3.69 5.45 -1.49
C PRO A 159 5.14 5.86 -1.74
N ILE A 160 5.60 6.83 -0.97
CA ILE A 160 7.02 7.21 -0.89
C ILE A 160 7.72 6.25 0.07
N ALA A 161 8.96 5.88 -0.25
CA ALA A 161 9.73 4.99 0.60
C ALA A 161 9.92 5.60 1.98
N PHE A 162 9.95 4.76 3.02
CA PHE A 162 10.22 5.23 4.36
C PHE A 162 11.62 5.90 4.47
N GLY A 163 12.54 5.63 3.55
CA GLY A 163 13.80 6.36 3.46
C GLY A 163 13.67 7.84 3.06
N ASP A 164 12.58 8.25 2.41
CA ASP A 164 12.58 9.43 1.52
C ASP A 164 11.50 10.48 1.84
N GLY A 165 10.62 10.21 2.81
CA GLY A 165 9.62 11.18 3.25
C GLY A 165 8.65 10.64 4.30
N ARG A 166 8.03 11.55 5.06
CA ARG A 166 7.04 11.25 6.11
C ARG A 166 5.91 12.28 6.12
N SER A 167 4.75 11.86 6.64
CA SER A 167 3.75 12.81 7.15
C SER A 167 4.15 13.13 8.59
N LEU A 168 4.35 14.40 8.93
CA LEU A 168 4.95 14.79 10.21
C LEU A 168 4.13 15.90 10.87
N TYR A 169 3.85 15.77 12.18
CA TYR A 169 3.30 16.88 12.95
C TYR A 169 4.24 18.09 12.91
N GLY A 170 3.67 19.27 12.67
CA GLY A 170 4.42 20.52 12.77
C GLY A 170 4.54 20.97 14.21
N VAL A 171 5.74 21.33 14.65
CA VAL A 171 6.02 21.93 15.95
C VAL A 171 6.90 23.16 15.80
N VAL A 172 6.99 23.98 16.86
CA VAL A 172 7.83 25.17 16.88
C VAL A 172 9.11 24.91 17.68
N ASP A 173 10.22 25.51 17.23
CA ASP A 173 11.49 25.49 17.93
C ASP A 173 11.47 26.42 19.16
N GLU A 174 11.23 25.85 20.33
CA GLU A 174 11.30 26.54 21.62
C GLU A 174 12.73 26.93 22.01
N THR A 175 13.74 26.27 21.43
CA THR A 175 15.16 26.50 21.73
C THR A 175 15.74 27.70 20.99
N ASN A 176 15.02 28.20 19.97
CA ASN A 176 15.39 29.35 19.17
C ASN A 176 16.74 29.17 18.43
N SER A 177 17.00 27.94 17.97
CA SER A 177 18.23 27.52 17.32
C SER A 177 18.14 27.45 15.79
N LEU A 178 16.93 27.35 15.23
CA LEU A 178 16.65 27.36 13.79
C LEU A 178 16.51 28.78 13.25
N LYS A 179 17.13 29.04 12.10
CA LYS A 179 16.93 30.28 11.32
C LYS A 179 15.72 30.14 10.40
N TYR A 180 15.19 31.27 9.93
CA TYR A 180 14.19 31.26 8.88
C TYR A 180 14.73 30.58 7.60
N GLY A 181 13.97 29.65 7.04
CA GLY A 181 14.37 28.74 5.95
C GLY A 181 14.97 27.41 6.42
N GLU A 182 15.33 27.29 7.71
CA GLU A 182 15.81 26.03 8.31
C GLU A 182 14.66 25.28 8.99
N ILE A 183 14.73 23.95 8.98
CA ILE A 183 13.85 23.04 9.74
C ILE A 183 14.71 21.97 10.41
N PHE A 184 14.16 21.29 11.42
CA PHE A 184 14.76 20.07 11.98
C PHE A 184 13.79 18.90 11.82
N ILE A 185 14.31 17.77 11.36
CA ILE A 185 13.57 16.51 11.24
C ILE A 185 14.47 15.39 11.74
N GLN A 186 13.96 14.62 12.70
CA GLN A 186 14.51 13.35 13.11
C GLN A 186 13.40 12.31 13.04
N ILE A 187 13.69 11.15 12.45
CA ILE A 187 12.73 10.06 12.34
C ILE A 187 13.19 8.87 13.17
N SER A 188 12.24 8.14 13.74
CA SER A 188 12.50 6.78 14.23
C SER A 188 12.40 5.80 13.06
N ASP A 189 13.31 4.85 12.98
CA ASP A 189 13.31 3.72 12.05
C ASP A 189 13.71 2.44 12.79
N LYS A 190 13.74 1.31 12.09
CA LYS A 190 14.17 0.01 12.63
C LYS A 190 15.39 -0.49 11.87
N ASP A 191 16.39 -0.99 12.61
CA ASP A 191 17.55 -1.67 12.00
C ASP A 191 17.21 -3.11 11.59
N GLU A 192 18.20 -3.84 11.05
CA GLU A 192 18.03 -5.23 10.61
C GLU A 192 17.64 -6.20 11.74
N ASN A 193 17.90 -5.82 13.00
CA ASN A 193 17.55 -6.59 14.20
C ASN A 193 16.26 -6.10 14.86
N ASP A 194 15.45 -5.31 14.14
CA ASP A 194 14.21 -4.68 14.62
C ASP A 194 14.42 -3.72 15.81
N LYS A 195 15.65 -3.23 16.00
CA LYS A 195 15.97 -2.25 17.04
C LYS A 195 15.68 -0.84 16.54
N GLU A 196 15.05 -0.04 17.39
CA GLU A 196 14.74 1.35 17.07
C GLU A 196 16.03 2.19 16.94
N ILE A 197 16.15 2.87 15.82
CA ILE A 197 17.24 3.81 15.50
C ILE A 197 16.65 5.19 15.16
N PHE A 198 17.41 6.24 15.44
CA PHE A 198 17.01 7.62 15.13
C PHE A 198 17.90 8.17 14.03
N ARG A 199 17.29 8.69 12.98
CA ARG A 199 17.99 9.26 11.83
C ARG A 199 17.62 10.73 11.69
N ILE A 200 18.62 11.60 11.79
CA ILE A 200 18.50 13.03 11.52
C ILE A 200 18.53 13.22 10.01
N ILE A 201 17.56 13.98 9.49
CA ILE A 201 17.49 14.32 8.07
C ILE A 201 18.20 15.67 7.87
N CYS A 202 19.09 15.73 6.89
CA CYS A 202 19.81 16.94 6.50
C CYS A 202 19.69 17.16 4.99
N GLY A 203 19.74 18.43 4.57
CA GLY A 203 19.63 18.80 3.15
C GLY A 203 18.30 19.45 2.81
N HIS A 204 17.95 19.49 1.53
CA HIS A 204 16.72 20.13 1.08
C HIS A 204 15.52 19.19 1.22
N VAL A 205 14.39 19.75 1.67
CA VAL A 205 13.14 19.02 1.87
C VAL A 205 12.00 19.80 1.23
N ALA A 206 11.21 19.12 0.38
CA ALA A 206 9.96 19.64 -0.11
C ALA A 206 8.87 19.42 0.95
N VAL A 207 8.22 20.50 1.37
CA VAL A 207 7.21 20.49 2.43
C VAL A 207 5.94 21.16 1.93
N THR A 208 4.78 20.60 2.27
CA THR A 208 3.47 21.23 2.06
C THR A 208 2.48 20.72 3.09
N LYS A 209 1.34 21.40 3.21
CA LYS A 209 0.17 20.88 3.91
C LYS A 209 -0.90 20.48 2.89
N ASN A 210 -1.58 19.36 3.14
CA ASN A 210 -2.70 18.92 2.29
C ASN A 210 -4.05 19.43 2.84
N PRO A 211 -5.01 19.79 1.97
CA PRO A 211 -4.86 19.88 0.51
C PRO A 211 -4.09 21.15 0.10
N CYS A 212 -3.29 21.05 -0.96
CA CYS A 212 -2.53 22.16 -1.55
C CYS A 212 -3.04 22.47 -2.96
N HIS A 213 -3.11 23.76 -3.34
CA HIS A 213 -3.63 24.17 -4.64
C HIS A 213 -2.88 25.33 -5.26
N ASN A 214 -2.31 26.22 -4.45
CA ASN A 214 -1.54 27.34 -4.96
C ASN A 214 -0.13 26.88 -5.37
N PRO A 215 0.45 27.40 -6.47
CA PRO A 215 1.85 27.13 -6.82
C PRO A 215 2.86 27.37 -5.69
N GLY A 216 2.58 28.33 -4.79
CA GLY A 216 3.44 28.66 -3.65
C GLY A 216 3.23 27.79 -2.40
N ASP A 217 2.30 26.83 -2.42
CA ASP A 217 1.99 25.99 -1.26
C ASP A 217 3.07 24.95 -0.96
N ILE A 218 3.86 24.55 -1.96
CA ILE A 218 5.02 23.69 -1.76
C ILE A 218 6.26 24.55 -1.53
N ARG A 219 6.93 24.31 -0.41
CA ARG A 219 8.16 25.02 -0.02
C ARG A 219 9.34 24.07 -0.01
N ILE A 220 10.48 24.56 -0.49
CA ILE A 220 11.77 23.88 -0.32
C ILE A 220 12.46 24.52 0.88
N LEU A 221 12.65 23.76 1.95
CA LEU A 221 13.27 24.19 3.20
C LEU A 221 14.55 23.38 3.44
N LYS A 222 15.46 23.90 4.28
CA LYS A 222 16.72 23.23 4.59
C LYS A 222 16.63 22.52 5.93
N ALA A 223 16.62 21.19 5.93
CA ALA A 223 16.80 20.39 7.13
C ALA A 223 18.25 20.47 7.61
N VAL A 224 18.43 20.81 8.88
CA VAL A 224 19.74 21.01 9.53
C VAL A 224 19.79 20.28 10.85
N ASP A 225 20.96 19.76 11.20
CA ASP A 225 21.20 19.17 12.50
C ASP A 225 21.33 20.25 13.58
N LYS A 226 20.57 20.09 14.68
CA LYS A 226 20.59 20.95 15.87
C LYS A 226 20.56 20.06 17.12
N PRO A 227 21.68 19.93 17.86
CA PRO A 227 21.76 19.10 19.07
C PRO A 227 20.67 19.40 20.12
N ARG A 228 20.28 20.68 20.24
CA ARG A 228 19.22 21.10 21.18
C ARG A 228 17.84 20.53 20.84
N LEU A 229 17.64 19.99 19.64
CA LEU A 229 16.37 19.46 19.14
C LEU A 229 16.35 17.92 19.04
N HIS A 230 17.44 17.22 19.39
CA HIS A 230 17.54 15.75 19.27
C HIS A 230 16.53 14.95 20.11
N HIS A 231 15.91 15.60 21.10
CA HIS A 231 14.83 15.01 21.90
C HIS A 231 13.51 14.88 21.12
N LEU A 232 13.37 15.60 19.99
CA LEU A 232 12.19 15.59 19.13
C LEU A 232 12.39 14.62 17.97
N PHE A 233 11.42 13.74 17.74
CA PHE A 233 11.41 12.81 16.62
C PHE A 233 9.99 12.61 16.08
N ASN A 234 9.88 12.11 14.85
CA ASN A 234 8.61 11.92 14.13
C ASN A 234 7.74 13.19 14.05
N CYS A 235 8.39 14.36 14.02
CA CYS A 235 7.78 15.66 13.81
C CYS A 235 8.73 16.54 12.97
N ILE A 236 8.18 17.61 12.41
CA ILE A 236 8.94 18.65 11.71
C ILE A 236 8.96 19.91 12.58
N VAL A 237 10.16 20.36 12.95
CA VAL A 237 10.35 21.53 13.81
C VAL A 237 10.59 22.76 12.93
N TYR A 238 9.74 23.77 13.08
CA TYR A 238 9.82 25.05 12.39
C TYR A 238 10.47 26.13 13.26
N PRO A 239 11.14 27.12 12.66
CA PRO A 239 11.77 28.20 13.39
C PRO A 239 10.71 29.09 14.04
N CYS A 240 10.97 29.53 15.27
CA CYS A 240 10.13 30.52 15.97
C CYS A 240 10.35 31.96 15.48
N LYS A 241 11.37 32.19 14.65
CA LYS A 241 11.74 33.49 14.08
C LYS A 241 11.59 33.51 12.57
N GLY A 242 11.20 34.67 12.04
CA GLY A 242 11.13 34.93 10.60
C GLY A 242 10.06 35.96 10.27
N PRO A 243 10.02 36.43 9.00
CA PRO A 243 9.01 37.39 8.55
C PRO A 243 7.59 36.81 8.54
N ARG A 244 7.46 35.48 8.42
CA ARG A 244 6.19 34.75 8.39
C ARG A 244 6.42 33.31 8.86
N PRO A 245 5.51 32.68 9.61
CA PRO A 245 5.66 31.26 9.95
C PRO A 245 5.62 30.36 8.71
N HIS A 246 6.54 29.41 8.58
CA HIS A 246 6.56 28.48 7.43
C HIS A 246 5.30 27.64 7.32
N SER A 247 4.68 27.22 8.43
CA SER A 247 3.40 26.52 8.41
C SER A 247 2.34 27.33 7.65
N ASN A 248 2.25 28.63 7.92
CA ASN A 248 1.28 29.52 7.29
C ASN A 248 1.58 29.80 5.81
N GLU A 249 2.83 29.61 5.37
CA GLU A 249 3.21 29.74 3.96
C GLU A 249 2.68 28.59 3.10
N MET A 250 2.26 27.49 3.72
CA MET A 250 1.79 26.27 3.07
C MET A 250 0.28 26.10 3.35
N SER A 251 -0.55 26.56 2.40
CA SER A 251 -2.02 26.45 2.50
C SER A 251 -2.62 27.03 3.80
N GLY A 252 -1.99 28.07 4.36
CA GLY A 252 -2.49 28.79 5.53
C GLY A 252 -2.43 28.02 6.85
N SER A 253 -1.71 26.90 6.90
CA SER A 253 -1.67 25.95 8.02
C SER A 253 -1.15 26.55 9.34
N ASP A 254 -1.61 25.99 10.46
CA ASP A 254 -1.14 26.31 11.81
C ASP A 254 -0.47 25.09 12.47
N LEU A 255 -0.18 25.16 13.76
CA LEU A 255 0.50 24.11 14.52
C LEU A 255 -0.41 23.58 15.65
N ASP A 256 -1.72 23.43 15.38
CA ASP A 256 -2.70 22.91 16.35
C ASP A 256 -2.97 21.39 16.23
N GLY A 257 -2.18 20.72 15.38
CA GLY A 257 -2.31 19.31 15.03
C GLY A 257 -2.21 19.02 13.54
N ASP A 258 -1.83 20.01 12.73
CA ASP A 258 -1.59 19.81 11.31
C ASP A 258 -0.38 18.89 11.06
N GLU A 259 -0.58 17.93 10.17
CA GLU A 259 0.48 17.10 9.61
C GLU A 259 0.95 17.65 8.26
N PHE A 260 2.26 17.69 8.08
CA PHE A 260 2.93 18.20 6.90
C PHE A 260 3.45 17.03 6.06
N TRP A 261 3.18 17.13 4.77
CA TRP A 261 3.79 16.28 3.77
C TRP A 261 5.24 16.73 3.61
N ALA A 262 6.22 15.92 4.01
CA ALA A 262 7.64 16.26 3.98
C ALA A 262 8.44 15.20 3.23
N CYS A 263 8.98 15.55 2.06
CA CYS A 263 9.74 14.65 1.20
C CYS A 263 11.14 15.19 0.92
N TRP A 264 12.12 14.33 1.17
CA TRP A 264 13.53 14.59 0.92
C TRP A 264 14.09 13.58 -0.10
N ASN A 265 13.24 13.06 -0.99
CA ASN A 265 13.67 12.23 -2.11
C ASN A 265 14.50 13.08 -3.08
N GLU A 266 15.77 12.73 -3.26
CA GLU A 266 16.71 13.50 -4.07
C GLU A 266 16.30 13.62 -5.54
N MET A 267 15.66 12.60 -6.13
CA MET A 267 15.19 12.66 -7.53
C MET A 267 14.16 13.79 -7.74
N ILE A 268 13.47 14.19 -6.68
CA ILE A 268 12.43 15.22 -6.74
C ILE A 268 13.00 16.56 -6.35
N VAL A 269 13.64 16.62 -5.19
CA VAL A 269 14.14 17.88 -4.64
C VAL A 269 15.20 18.49 -5.56
N ASN A 270 16.02 17.67 -6.21
CA ASN A 270 17.05 18.15 -7.15
C ASN A 270 16.47 18.56 -8.51
N GLU A 271 15.28 18.08 -8.89
CA GLU A 271 14.63 18.45 -10.16
C GLU A 271 13.74 19.69 -10.04
N VAL A 272 13.54 20.24 -8.85
CA VAL A 272 12.80 21.50 -8.69
C VAL A 272 13.56 22.64 -9.37
N GLN A 273 12.98 23.19 -10.43
CA GLN A 273 13.57 24.27 -11.23
C GLN A 273 13.06 25.66 -10.80
N GLN A 274 11.84 25.73 -10.25
CA GLN A 274 11.20 26.97 -9.88
C GLN A 274 10.50 26.89 -8.53
N ILE A 275 10.71 27.90 -7.69
CA ILE A 275 10.01 28.10 -6.42
C ILE A 275 9.11 29.32 -6.56
N PHE A 276 7.84 29.17 -6.19
CA PHE A 276 6.86 30.24 -6.24
C PHE A 276 6.73 30.93 -4.89
N LYS A 277 6.35 32.22 -4.90
CA LYS A 277 6.08 32.96 -3.67
C LYS A 277 4.86 32.35 -2.96
N PRO A 278 4.90 32.19 -1.63
CA PRO A 278 3.77 31.65 -0.88
C PRO A 278 2.56 32.56 -1.02
N ALA A 279 1.38 31.97 -1.19
CA ALA A 279 0.14 32.72 -1.22
C ALA A 279 -0.14 33.39 0.12
N LEU A 280 -0.94 34.46 0.09
CA LEU A 280 -1.38 35.14 1.29
C LEU A 280 -2.66 34.48 1.79
N TYR A 281 -2.62 34.01 3.03
CA TYR A 281 -3.74 33.43 3.76
C TYR A 281 -4.08 34.35 4.93
N PRO A 282 -4.77 35.47 4.67
CA PRO A 282 -5.14 36.39 5.74
C PRO A 282 -6.09 35.68 6.70
N LYS A 283 -5.90 35.92 8.01
CA LYS A 283 -6.85 35.43 9.01
C LYS A 283 -8.21 36.02 8.70
N ALA A 284 -9.20 35.15 8.54
CA ALA A 284 -10.56 35.57 8.34
C ALA A 284 -11.09 36.29 9.60
N ILE A 285 -11.95 37.28 9.36
CA ILE A 285 -12.57 38.07 10.42
C ILE A 285 -13.69 37.23 11.02
N LYS A 286 -13.61 36.97 12.32
CA LYS A 286 -14.68 36.27 13.05
C LYS A 286 -15.86 37.21 13.22
N GLN A 287 -17.07 36.73 12.91
CA GLN A 287 -18.30 37.37 13.36
C GLN A 287 -18.64 36.80 14.74
N GLU A 288 -18.54 37.63 15.77
CA GLU A 288 -18.95 37.25 17.13
C GLU A 288 -20.40 37.72 17.34
N THR A 289 -21.29 36.79 17.67
CA THR A 289 -22.66 37.08 18.12
C THR A 289 -22.85 36.56 19.54
N ASN A 290 -23.41 37.38 20.42
CA ASN A 290 -23.68 37.02 21.81
C ASN A 290 -25.07 36.37 21.99
N ASN A 291 -25.90 36.39 20.94
CA ASN A 291 -27.28 35.90 20.98
C ASN A 291 -27.46 34.90 19.84
N ILE A 292 -27.16 33.62 20.09
CA ILE A 292 -27.40 32.53 19.13
C ILE A 292 -28.82 32.02 19.36
N THR A 293 -29.69 32.18 18.37
CA THR A 293 -31.05 31.63 18.35
C THR A 293 -31.07 30.24 17.70
N GLN A 294 -32.10 29.44 17.99
CA GLN A 294 -32.28 28.14 17.32
C GLN A 294 -32.41 28.29 15.81
N ASN A 295 -33.06 29.35 15.33
CA ASN A 295 -33.20 29.62 13.90
C ASN A 295 -31.85 29.88 13.22
N GLU A 296 -30.97 30.66 13.84
CA GLU A 296 -29.61 30.89 13.31
C GLU A 296 -28.78 29.60 13.27
N ILE A 297 -28.96 28.70 14.24
CA ILE A 297 -28.32 27.37 14.21
C ILE A 297 -28.82 26.57 13.00
N VAL A 298 -30.14 26.54 12.77
CA VAL A 298 -30.73 25.82 11.64
C VAL A 298 -30.27 26.41 10.32
N GLU A 299 -30.29 27.74 10.18
CA GLU A 299 -29.81 28.45 8.98
C GLU A 299 -28.33 28.16 8.73
N PHE A 300 -27.48 28.24 9.75
CA PHE A 300 -26.07 27.89 9.63
C PHE A 300 -25.86 26.44 9.20
N LEU A 301 -26.62 25.48 9.73
CA LEU A 301 -26.53 24.09 9.33
C LEU A 301 -26.95 23.88 7.87
N LEU A 302 -28.03 24.54 7.43
CA LEU A 302 -28.48 24.48 6.03
C LEU A 302 -27.46 25.09 5.08
N ASP A 303 -26.87 26.23 5.44
CA ASP A 303 -25.81 26.86 4.66
C ASP A 303 -24.55 25.98 4.64
N PHE A 304 -24.16 25.41 5.78
CA PHE A 304 -23.00 24.53 5.88
C PHE A 304 -23.12 23.29 5.00
N ILE A 305 -24.27 22.61 5.03
CA ILE A 305 -24.55 21.47 4.14
C ILE A 305 -24.50 21.90 2.67
N SER A 306 -25.02 23.08 2.35
CA SER A 306 -25.00 23.63 0.99
C SER A 306 -23.60 24.05 0.51
N CYS A 307 -22.65 24.26 1.43
CA CYS A 307 -21.29 24.70 1.17
C CYS A 307 -20.31 23.55 0.88
N ASP A 308 -20.69 22.28 1.06
CA ASP A 308 -19.79 21.14 0.87
C ASP A 308 -19.44 20.90 -0.61
N SER A 309 -18.54 21.75 -1.10
CA SER A 309 -18.16 21.84 -2.51
C SER A 309 -16.65 21.75 -2.70
N VAL A 310 -15.87 21.59 -1.63
CA VAL A 310 -14.40 21.54 -1.65
C VAL A 310 -13.89 20.42 -2.55
N GLY A 311 -14.51 19.24 -2.51
CA GLY A 311 -14.18 18.12 -3.39
C GLY A 311 -14.41 18.46 -4.88
N ILE A 312 -15.59 19.02 -5.19
CA ILE A 312 -15.96 19.44 -6.55
C ILE A 312 -14.99 20.52 -7.07
N LEU A 313 -14.69 21.53 -6.24
CA LEU A 313 -13.80 22.63 -6.58
C LEU A 313 -12.36 22.14 -6.76
N SER A 314 -11.89 21.21 -5.93
CA SER A 314 -10.56 20.58 -6.07
C SER A 314 -10.44 19.80 -7.37
N ASN A 315 -11.47 19.06 -7.76
CA ASN A 315 -11.53 18.37 -9.05
C ASN A 315 -11.51 19.34 -10.24
N ARG A 316 -12.25 20.46 -10.14
CA ARG A 316 -12.19 21.54 -11.15
C ARG A 316 -10.83 22.22 -11.20
N HIS A 317 -10.16 22.38 -10.07
CA HIS A 317 -8.80 22.91 -10.01
C HIS A 317 -7.82 22.01 -10.77
N LEU A 318 -7.87 20.69 -10.56
CA LEU A 318 -7.07 19.73 -11.32
C LEU A 318 -7.37 19.80 -12.82
N ALA A 319 -8.65 19.84 -13.22
CA ALA A 319 -9.02 19.99 -14.63
C ALA A 319 -8.50 21.31 -15.24
N CYS A 320 -8.57 22.42 -14.48
CA CYS A 320 -8.03 23.71 -14.90
C CYS A 320 -6.51 23.65 -15.07
N CYS A 321 -5.80 23.05 -14.12
CA CYS A 321 -4.35 22.91 -14.18
C CYS A 321 -3.92 22.00 -15.34
N ALA A 322 -4.68 20.94 -15.63
CA ALA A 322 -4.41 20.06 -16.76
C ALA A 322 -4.55 20.77 -18.12
N LEU A 323 -5.57 21.65 -18.27
CA LEU A 323 -5.78 22.45 -19.48
C LEU A 323 -4.79 23.61 -19.62
N TYR A 324 -4.44 24.27 -18.52
CA TYR A 324 -3.59 25.45 -18.49
C TYR A 324 -2.34 25.16 -17.65
N ASN A 325 -2.23 25.76 -16.46
CA ASN A 325 -1.21 25.49 -15.45
C ASN A 325 -1.69 26.05 -14.09
N PRO A 326 -1.04 25.67 -12.97
CA PRO A 326 -1.33 26.19 -11.64
C PRO A 326 -1.28 27.73 -11.48
N GLN A 327 -0.51 28.46 -12.31
CA GLN A 327 -0.45 29.94 -12.26
C GLN A 327 -1.56 30.65 -13.05
N HIS A 328 -2.35 29.90 -13.82
CA HIS A 328 -3.41 30.49 -14.63
C HIS A 328 -4.46 31.18 -13.73
N LYS A 329 -4.98 32.33 -14.17
CA LYS A 329 -5.91 33.17 -13.38
C LYS A 329 -7.10 32.37 -12.81
N LYS A 330 -7.65 31.42 -13.59
CA LYS A 330 -8.74 30.54 -13.15
C LYS A 330 -8.30 29.53 -12.07
N ALA A 331 -7.08 28.99 -12.18
CA ALA A 331 -6.53 28.06 -11.19
C ALA A 331 -6.27 28.77 -9.86
N LEU A 332 -5.64 29.96 -9.90
CA LEU A 332 -5.43 30.79 -8.71
C LEU A 332 -6.74 31.21 -8.05
N LYS A 333 -7.77 31.56 -8.84
CA LYS A 333 -9.11 31.86 -8.31
C LYS A 333 -9.74 30.64 -7.64
N LEU A 334 -9.63 29.46 -8.25
CA LEU A 334 -10.10 28.20 -7.65
C LEU A 334 -9.36 27.88 -6.35
N ALA A 335 -8.03 27.99 -6.33
CA ALA A 335 -7.22 27.78 -5.13
C ALA A 335 -7.63 28.71 -3.98
N LYS A 336 -7.88 29.99 -4.27
CA LYS A 336 -8.39 30.95 -3.27
C LYS A 336 -9.76 30.53 -2.73
N ILE A 337 -10.73 30.24 -3.60
CA ILE A 337 -12.07 29.84 -3.17
C ILE A 337 -12.03 28.57 -2.32
N ILE A 338 -11.20 27.58 -2.70
CA ILE A 338 -11.05 26.34 -1.93
C ILE A 338 -10.51 26.63 -0.52
N SER A 339 -9.50 27.50 -0.41
CA SER A 339 -8.98 27.93 0.88
C SER A 339 -10.05 28.62 1.73
N ASP A 340 -10.78 29.57 1.13
CA ASP A 340 -11.86 30.30 1.82
C ASP A 340 -12.98 29.32 2.25
N SER A 341 -13.29 28.29 1.44
CA SER A 341 -14.30 27.28 1.76
C SER A 341 -13.92 26.40 2.93
N LEU A 342 -12.62 26.10 3.13
CA LEU A 342 -12.17 25.32 4.28
C LEU A 342 -12.29 26.09 5.60
N ASP A 343 -12.20 27.42 5.54
CA ASP A 343 -12.37 28.30 6.71
C ASP A 343 -13.81 28.79 6.90
N TYR A 344 -14.72 28.55 5.95
CA TYR A 344 -16.15 28.86 6.08
C TYR A 344 -16.74 28.45 7.45
N PRO A 345 -16.52 27.23 7.97
CA PRO A 345 -17.15 26.81 9.23
C PRO A 345 -16.69 27.63 10.45
N LYS A 346 -15.52 28.28 10.34
CA LYS A 346 -14.95 29.14 11.39
C LYS A 346 -15.34 30.61 11.23
N THR A 347 -15.81 31.00 10.04
CA THR A 347 -15.92 32.40 9.62
C THR A 347 -17.35 32.82 9.32
N GLY A 348 -18.21 31.85 8.95
CA GLY A 348 -19.59 32.08 8.54
C GLY A 348 -19.74 32.67 7.13
N ILE A 349 -18.65 32.94 6.41
CA ILE A 349 -18.69 33.62 5.09
C ILE A 349 -18.60 32.59 3.97
N ASN A 350 -19.73 32.28 3.31
CA ASN A 350 -19.74 31.34 2.19
C ASN A 350 -19.08 31.96 0.93
N PRO A 351 -17.94 31.44 0.44
CA PRO A 351 -17.27 31.98 -0.74
C PRO A 351 -17.83 31.42 -2.06
N VAL A 352 -18.74 30.45 -2.00
CA VAL A 352 -19.25 29.68 -3.14
C VAL A 352 -20.68 30.11 -3.45
N THR A 353 -20.85 30.81 -4.57
CA THR A 353 -22.17 31.12 -5.12
C THR A 353 -22.46 30.27 -6.35
N THR A 354 -23.74 30.09 -6.69
CA THR A 354 -24.16 29.41 -7.92
C THR A 354 -23.51 29.99 -9.18
N LYS A 355 -23.27 31.31 -9.20
CA LYS A 355 -22.54 31.98 -10.28
C LYS A 355 -21.08 31.52 -10.36
N VAL A 356 -20.38 31.49 -9.24
CA VAL A 356 -18.98 31.00 -9.17
C VAL A 356 -18.88 29.56 -9.65
N LEU A 357 -19.84 28.70 -9.28
CA LEU A 357 -19.87 27.31 -9.74
C LEU A 357 -20.12 27.21 -11.25
N LYS A 358 -20.93 28.07 -11.86
CA LYS A 358 -21.13 28.08 -13.31
C LYS A 358 -19.90 28.63 -14.06
N ASP A 359 -19.32 29.73 -13.58
CA ASP A 359 -18.17 30.40 -14.21
C ASP A 359 -16.90 29.53 -14.24
N LEU A 360 -16.75 28.65 -13.24
CA LEU A 360 -15.60 27.77 -13.08
C LEU A 360 -15.89 26.32 -13.50
N GLN A 361 -16.94 26.12 -14.31
CA GLN A 361 -17.23 24.83 -14.91
C GLN A 361 -16.44 24.64 -16.21
N PHE A 362 -15.75 23.51 -16.32
CA PHE A 362 -15.07 23.09 -17.54
C PHE A 362 -15.97 22.15 -18.36
N LYS A 363 -15.87 22.23 -19.69
CA LYS A 363 -16.58 21.33 -20.63
C LYS A 363 -15.88 19.98 -20.77
N ALA A 364 -14.55 19.99 -20.75
CA ALA A 364 -13.72 18.81 -20.88
C ALA A 364 -12.85 18.60 -19.63
N TYR A 365 -12.63 17.34 -19.27
CA TYR A 365 -11.85 16.90 -18.11
C TYR A 365 -10.71 15.98 -18.58
N PRO A 366 -9.58 15.95 -17.86
CA PRO A 366 -8.47 15.08 -18.23
C PRO A 366 -8.82 13.61 -18.03
N ASP A 367 -8.21 12.75 -18.85
CA ASP A 367 -8.39 11.30 -18.89
C ASP A 367 -8.21 10.60 -17.55
N TYR A 368 -7.25 11.03 -16.73
CA TYR A 368 -7.04 10.47 -15.39
C TYR A 368 -8.22 10.67 -14.43
N MET A 369 -9.15 11.59 -14.71
CA MET A 369 -10.35 11.78 -13.88
C MET A 369 -11.51 10.85 -14.26
N GLN A 370 -11.41 10.10 -15.37
CA GLN A 370 -12.40 9.10 -15.79
C GLN A 370 -13.87 9.58 -15.77
N ASN A 371 -14.12 10.83 -16.16
CA ASN A 371 -15.46 11.38 -16.13
C ASN A 371 -16.36 10.69 -17.18
N GLN A 372 -17.48 10.09 -16.76
CA GLN A 372 -18.39 9.37 -17.65
C GLN A 372 -19.39 10.28 -18.37
N HIS A 373 -19.69 11.46 -17.82
CA HIS A 373 -20.77 12.33 -18.32
C HIS A 373 -20.27 13.54 -19.10
N LYS A 374 -18.96 13.77 -19.14
CA LYS A 374 -18.35 14.96 -19.75
C LYS A 374 -17.31 14.57 -20.77
N GLN A 375 -16.96 15.50 -21.66
CA GLN A 375 -15.89 15.29 -22.62
C GLN A 375 -14.57 15.01 -21.89
N VAL A 376 -13.81 14.05 -22.40
CA VAL A 376 -12.52 13.64 -21.86
C VAL A 376 -11.43 13.98 -22.87
N PHE A 377 -10.31 14.55 -22.41
CA PHE A 377 -9.13 14.79 -23.24
C PHE A 377 -7.90 14.10 -22.65
N GLN A 378 -6.98 13.69 -23.53
CA GLN A 378 -5.73 13.06 -23.12
C GLN A 378 -4.78 14.11 -22.51
N CYS A 379 -4.54 14.03 -21.20
CA CYS A 379 -3.65 14.97 -20.54
C CYS A 379 -2.18 14.65 -20.87
N GLN A 380 -1.43 15.66 -21.35
CA GLN A 380 -0.01 15.52 -21.72
C GLN A 380 0.96 15.81 -20.56
N LYS A 381 0.44 16.05 -19.35
CA LYS A 381 1.22 16.29 -18.13
C LYS A 381 1.43 15.00 -17.33
N ALA A 382 2.25 15.06 -16.28
CA ALA A 382 2.64 13.89 -15.48
C ALA A 382 1.46 12.99 -15.09
N LEU A 383 0.38 13.56 -14.55
CA LEU A 383 -0.80 12.79 -14.13
C LEU A 383 -1.46 11.98 -15.25
N GLY A 384 -1.53 12.53 -16.47
CA GLY A 384 -2.10 11.82 -17.62
C GLY A 384 -1.22 10.64 -18.02
N TRP A 385 0.10 10.84 -18.08
CA TRP A 385 1.05 9.77 -18.37
C TRP A 385 1.04 8.67 -17.31
N MET A 386 1.03 9.04 -16.03
CA MET A 386 0.95 8.09 -14.91
C MET A 386 -0.34 7.26 -14.95
N PHE A 387 -1.48 7.89 -15.25
CA PHE A 387 -2.75 7.17 -15.38
C PHE A 387 -2.70 6.13 -16.51
N ARG A 388 -2.26 6.52 -17.69
CA ARG A 388 -2.17 5.60 -18.84
C ARG A 388 -1.18 4.47 -18.59
N ASN A 389 -0.05 4.75 -17.93
CA ASN A 389 0.97 3.74 -17.60
C ASN A 389 0.48 2.64 -16.66
N ILE A 390 -0.45 2.95 -15.72
CA ILE A 390 -0.98 1.97 -14.78
C ILE A 390 -2.30 1.33 -15.24
N LYS A 391 -3.07 2.02 -16.09
CA LYS A 391 -4.39 1.57 -16.53
C LYS A 391 -4.36 0.17 -17.14
N GLU A 392 -3.47 -0.09 -18.09
CA GLU A 392 -3.40 -1.41 -18.74
C GLU A 392 -2.95 -2.52 -17.78
N VAL A 393 -2.01 -2.22 -16.89
CA VAL A 393 -1.56 -3.17 -15.86
C VAL A 393 -2.70 -3.53 -14.92
N HIS A 394 -3.50 -2.55 -14.51
CA HIS A 394 -4.68 -2.79 -13.69
C HIS A 394 -5.74 -3.61 -14.42
N ASN A 395 -6.00 -3.32 -15.71
CA ASN A 395 -6.95 -4.10 -16.51
C ASN A 395 -6.51 -5.57 -16.63
N CYS A 396 -5.23 -5.83 -16.91
CA CYS A 396 -4.69 -7.19 -16.94
C CYS A 396 -4.80 -7.89 -15.57
N HIS A 397 -4.58 -7.16 -14.47
CA HIS A 397 -4.74 -7.71 -13.13
C HIS A 397 -6.18 -8.13 -12.86
N MET A 398 -7.16 -7.30 -13.22
CA MET A 398 -8.58 -7.64 -13.06
C MET A 398 -8.95 -8.90 -13.85
N GLN A 399 -8.44 -9.05 -15.08
CA GLN A 399 -8.63 -10.27 -15.87
C GLN A 399 -8.06 -11.52 -15.20
N ILE A 400 -6.92 -11.42 -14.50
CA ILE A 400 -6.33 -12.53 -13.75
C ILE A 400 -7.15 -12.84 -12.50
N GLN A 401 -7.71 -11.82 -11.86
CA GLN A 401 -8.56 -11.99 -10.68
C GLN A 401 -9.88 -12.69 -11.04
N ASP A 402 -10.46 -12.35 -12.19
CA ASP A 402 -11.72 -12.93 -12.67
C ASP A 402 -11.52 -14.29 -13.39
N ASP A 403 -10.28 -14.78 -13.45
CA ASP A 403 -9.94 -16.04 -14.13
C ASP A 403 -10.42 -17.27 -13.34
N SER A 404 -11.65 -17.70 -13.65
CA SER A 404 -12.26 -18.92 -13.13
C SER A 404 -11.57 -20.22 -13.56
N SER A 405 -10.55 -20.16 -14.42
CA SER A 405 -9.78 -21.35 -14.84
C SER A 405 -8.83 -21.86 -13.76
N PHE A 406 -8.56 -21.07 -12.71
CA PHE A 406 -7.75 -21.52 -11.58
C PHE A 406 -8.46 -22.62 -10.79
N LYS A 407 -8.11 -23.87 -11.07
CA LYS A 407 -8.68 -25.03 -10.37
C LYS A 407 -8.15 -25.12 -8.95
N ILE A 408 -9.06 -25.11 -7.98
CA ILE A 408 -8.76 -25.44 -6.59
C ILE A 408 -8.26 -26.89 -6.54
N GLN A 409 -7.01 -27.08 -6.12
CA GLN A 409 -6.40 -28.39 -5.95
C GLN A 409 -6.24 -28.69 -4.46
N LEU A 410 -6.57 -29.91 -4.07
CA LEU A 410 -6.36 -30.38 -2.70
C LEU A 410 -4.88 -30.59 -2.43
N ASP A 411 -4.41 -29.98 -1.37
CA ASP A 411 -3.08 -30.20 -0.84
C ASP A 411 -3.04 -31.52 -0.05
N GLN A 412 -2.45 -32.55 -0.66
CA GLN A 412 -2.37 -33.89 -0.08
C GLN A 412 -1.57 -33.94 1.23
N ASP A 413 -0.72 -32.95 1.49
CA ASP A 413 0.04 -32.87 2.74
C ASP A 413 -0.81 -32.37 3.92
N LEU A 414 -2.06 -31.96 3.70
CA LEU A 414 -2.98 -31.52 4.76
C LEU A 414 -3.88 -32.64 5.28
N PHE A 415 -3.69 -33.88 4.84
CA PHE A 415 -4.45 -35.03 5.30
C PHE A 415 -3.76 -35.82 6.41
N ILE A 416 -4.52 -36.19 7.44
CA ILE A 416 -4.06 -37.06 8.54
C ILE A 416 -4.96 -38.26 8.63
N GLU A 417 -4.36 -39.43 8.77
CA GLU A 417 -5.08 -40.69 8.97
C GLU A 417 -6.10 -40.60 10.12
N GLY A 418 -7.35 -40.95 9.83
CA GLY A 418 -8.48 -40.86 10.76
C GLY A 418 -9.24 -39.53 10.73
N PHE A 419 -8.96 -38.63 9.78
CA PHE A 419 -9.75 -37.42 9.59
C PHE A 419 -11.20 -37.71 9.16
N ASP A 420 -11.45 -38.85 8.50
CA ASP A 420 -12.76 -39.26 7.99
C ASP A 420 -13.85 -39.31 9.08
N LYS A 421 -13.43 -39.63 10.32
CA LYS A 421 -14.29 -39.63 11.53
C LYS A 421 -15.02 -38.31 11.73
N TYR A 422 -14.42 -37.20 11.29
CA TYR A 422 -14.92 -35.84 11.51
C TYR A 422 -15.64 -35.24 10.31
N LEU A 423 -15.76 -35.95 9.18
CA LEU A 423 -16.30 -35.38 7.93
C LEU A 423 -17.75 -34.91 8.05
N GLU A 424 -18.64 -35.71 8.65
CA GLU A 424 -20.06 -35.34 8.76
C GLU A 424 -20.26 -34.12 9.67
N GLN A 425 -19.53 -34.07 10.80
CA GLN A 425 -19.52 -32.91 11.67
C GLN A 425 -18.92 -31.69 10.96
N ALA A 426 -17.83 -31.86 10.22
CA ALA A 426 -17.18 -30.80 9.45
C ALA A 426 -18.12 -30.20 8.40
N LYS A 427 -18.91 -31.03 7.70
CA LYS A 427 -19.93 -30.58 6.73
C LYS A 427 -20.99 -29.71 7.39
N GLN A 428 -21.49 -30.12 8.55
CA GLN A 428 -22.50 -29.35 9.28
C GLN A 428 -21.93 -27.99 9.72
N THR A 429 -20.77 -27.98 10.37
CA THR A 429 -20.14 -26.73 10.84
C THR A 429 -19.73 -25.83 9.67
N TYR A 430 -19.28 -26.40 8.55
CA TYR A 430 -18.97 -25.64 7.35
C TYR A 430 -20.19 -24.93 6.78
N ARG A 431 -21.35 -25.62 6.68
CA ARG A 431 -22.61 -24.98 6.25
C ARG A 431 -23.03 -23.84 7.18
N GLU A 432 -23.00 -24.06 8.49
CA GLU A 432 -23.29 -23.01 9.47
C GLU A 432 -22.37 -21.80 9.33
N TYR A 433 -21.08 -22.04 9.07
CA TYR A 433 -20.11 -20.97 8.81
C TYR A 433 -20.42 -20.22 7.52
N CYS A 434 -20.69 -20.94 6.43
CA CYS A 434 -21.04 -20.36 5.14
C CYS A 434 -22.31 -19.52 5.21
N ASP A 435 -23.37 -20.02 5.86
CA ASP A 435 -24.63 -19.29 6.02
C ASP A 435 -24.42 -17.97 6.76
N LYS A 436 -23.68 -18.00 7.88
CA LYS A 436 -23.35 -16.78 8.64
C LYS A 436 -22.46 -15.83 7.85
N LEU A 437 -21.45 -16.34 7.15
CA LEU A 437 -20.57 -15.52 6.33
C LEU A 437 -21.34 -14.85 5.20
N ASN A 438 -22.23 -15.58 4.52
CA ASN A 438 -23.08 -15.05 3.45
C ASN A 438 -24.06 -13.99 3.96
N ILE A 439 -24.57 -14.12 5.19
CA ILE A 439 -25.37 -13.06 5.83
C ILE A 439 -24.52 -11.79 6.01
N ILE A 440 -23.28 -11.91 6.50
CA ILE A 440 -22.37 -10.77 6.63
C ILE A 440 -22.11 -10.14 5.26
N LEU A 441 -21.77 -10.95 4.24
CA LEU A 441 -21.51 -10.45 2.89
C LEU A 441 -22.73 -9.70 2.33
N LEU A 442 -23.94 -10.24 2.48
CA LEU A 442 -25.18 -9.61 2.03
C LEU A 442 -25.49 -8.31 2.78
N MET A 443 -25.31 -8.30 4.11
CA MET A 443 -25.59 -7.13 4.95
C MET A 443 -24.71 -5.92 4.62
N TYR A 444 -23.46 -6.17 4.21
CA TYR A 444 -22.47 -5.13 3.92
C TYR A 444 -22.16 -4.97 2.42
N ASP A 445 -22.98 -5.57 1.55
CA ASP A 445 -22.86 -5.50 0.08
C ASP A 445 -21.47 -5.92 -0.44
N LEU A 446 -20.89 -6.98 0.13
CA LEU A 446 -19.57 -7.51 -0.25
C LEU A 446 -19.71 -8.69 -1.22
N SER A 447 -18.86 -8.73 -2.25
CA SER A 447 -19.01 -9.72 -3.32
C SER A 447 -18.52 -11.12 -2.94
N ASN A 448 -17.51 -11.22 -2.06
CA ASN A 448 -16.88 -12.49 -1.68
C ASN A 448 -16.16 -12.38 -0.33
N GLU A 449 -15.75 -13.53 0.22
CA GLU A 449 -15.06 -13.59 1.52
C GLU A 449 -13.72 -12.82 1.54
N TYR A 450 -13.04 -12.71 0.39
CA TYR A 450 -11.74 -12.07 0.31
C TYR A 450 -11.86 -10.55 0.47
N GLU A 451 -12.91 -9.94 -0.06
CA GLU A 451 -13.21 -8.52 0.18
C GLU A 451 -13.45 -8.24 1.67
N LEU A 452 -14.23 -9.10 2.33
CA LEU A 452 -14.48 -9.04 3.77
C LEU A 452 -13.19 -9.15 4.57
N ILE A 453 -12.39 -10.18 4.32
CA ILE A 453 -11.17 -10.49 5.08
C ILE A 453 -10.10 -9.42 4.88
N THR A 454 -9.96 -8.93 3.65
CA THR A 454 -8.97 -7.90 3.33
C THR A 454 -9.43 -6.50 3.73
N GLY A 455 -10.74 -6.30 3.95
CA GLY A 455 -11.35 -5.00 4.19
C GLY A 455 -11.34 -4.10 2.95
N TYR A 456 -11.27 -4.67 1.75
CA TYR A 456 -11.26 -3.93 0.50
C TYR A 456 -12.41 -4.34 -0.39
N HIS A 457 -13.15 -3.35 -0.86
CA HIS A 457 -14.26 -3.54 -1.76
C HIS A 457 -13.80 -3.42 -3.21
N SER A 458 -14.23 -4.29 -4.13
CA SER A 458 -13.82 -4.22 -5.55
C SER A 458 -14.54 -3.10 -6.33
N CYS A 459 -15.70 -2.62 -5.85
CA CYS A 459 -16.51 -1.60 -6.54
C CYS A 459 -16.12 -0.14 -6.19
N THR A 460 -16.40 0.76 -7.13
CA THR A 460 -16.04 2.20 -7.16
C THR A 460 -16.95 3.13 -6.35
N ILE A 461 -17.87 2.62 -5.53
CA ILE A 461 -18.88 3.46 -4.86
C ILE A 461 -18.27 4.14 -3.63
N GLU A 462 -18.66 5.42 -3.44
CA GLU A 462 -18.20 6.44 -2.49
C GLU A 462 -17.51 5.90 -1.21
N GLU A 463 -16.18 6.04 -1.18
CA GLU A 463 -15.29 5.44 -0.16
C GLU A 463 -15.54 5.92 1.28
N GLN A 464 -16.26 7.02 1.50
CA GLN A 464 -16.47 7.56 2.85
C GLN A 464 -17.62 6.85 3.59
N HIS A 465 -18.74 6.53 2.93
CA HIS A 465 -19.81 5.75 3.56
C HIS A 465 -19.44 4.26 3.71
N ASN A 466 -18.50 3.77 2.89
CA ASN A 466 -18.13 2.35 2.86
C ASN A 466 -17.11 1.96 3.93
N ASN A 467 -16.24 2.86 4.40
CA ASN A 467 -15.19 2.49 5.37
C ASN A 467 -15.76 2.10 6.75
N ASP A 468 -16.76 2.82 7.26
CA ASP A 468 -17.40 2.51 8.55
C ASP A 468 -18.16 1.17 8.48
N ASN A 469 -18.78 0.88 7.33
CA ASN A 469 -19.44 -0.40 7.06
C ASN A 469 -18.45 -1.57 7.02
N ILE A 470 -17.28 -1.39 6.40
CA ILE A 470 -16.23 -2.42 6.31
C ILE A 470 -15.60 -2.71 7.67
N GLU A 471 -15.38 -1.70 8.52
CA GLU A 471 -14.83 -1.92 9.85
C GLU A 471 -15.82 -2.74 10.71
N THR A 472 -17.11 -2.41 10.63
CA THR A 472 -18.17 -3.16 11.31
C THR A 472 -18.26 -4.60 10.76
N ALA A 473 -18.21 -4.78 9.45
CA ALA A 473 -18.18 -6.11 8.82
C ALA A 473 -16.98 -6.96 9.30
N ASN A 474 -15.81 -6.34 9.42
CA ASN A 474 -14.61 -6.99 9.96
C ASN A 474 -14.78 -7.39 11.44
N GLN A 475 -15.48 -6.60 12.25
CA GLN A 475 -15.81 -6.96 13.63
C GLN A 475 -16.77 -8.15 13.70
N GLU A 476 -17.80 -8.18 12.86
CA GLU A 476 -18.71 -9.33 12.75
C GLU A 476 -17.97 -10.60 12.31
N PHE A 477 -17.05 -10.47 11.34
CA PHE A 477 -16.20 -11.58 10.92
C PHE A 477 -15.29 -12.08 12.06
N ARG A 478 -14.75 -11.19 12.90
CA ARG A 478 -14.00 -11.57 14.12
C ARG A 478 -14.87 -12.35 15.09
N SER A 479 -16.10 -11.88 15.34
CA SER A 479 -17.05 -12.57 16.20
C SER A 479 -17.37 -13.97 15.67
N LEU A 480 -17.64 -14.11 14.38
CA LEU A 480 -17.85 -15.41 13.73
C LEU A 480 -16.65 -16.35 13.93
N ARG A 481 -15.43 -15.88 13.67
CA ARG A 481 -14.22 -16.70 13.90
C ARG A 481 -14.07 -17.11 15.35
N ASN A 482 -14.38 -16.22 16.30
CA ASN A 482 -14.28 -16.51 17.73
C ASN A 482 -15.34 -17.52 18.18
N GLU A 483 -16.57 -17.43 17.65
CA GLU A 483 -17.63 -18.41 17.90
C GLU A 483 -17.20 -19.82 17.44
N ILE A 484 -16.69 -19.93 16.21
CA ILE A 484 -16.19 -21.21 15.66
C ILE A 484 -15.02 -21.74 16.50
N LYS A 485 -14.10 -20.87 16.93
CA LYS A 485 -13.00 -21.26 17.81
C LYS A 485 -13.49 -21.78 19.16
N HIS A 486 -14.50 -21.14 19.73
CA HIS A 486 -15.09 -21.53 21.01
C HIS A 486 -15.73 -22.92 20.91
N LYS A 487 -16.66 -23.10 19.96
CA LYS A 487 -17.32 -24.39 19.69
C LYS A 487 -16.31 -25.51 19.48
N PHE A 488 -15.26 -25.24 18.69
CA PHE A 488 -14.20 -26.23 18.47
C PHE A 488 -13.46 -26.59 19.75
N ASN A 489 -13.10 -25.61 20.58
CA ASN A 489 -12.31 -25.84 21.79
C ASN A 489 -13.10 -26.52 22.93
N GLU A 490 -14.39 -26.25 23.04
CA GLU A 490 -15.27 -26.87 24.05
C GLU A 490 -15.27 -28.40 23.97
N GLU A 491 -15.23 -28.95 22.75
CA GLU A 491 -15.21 -30.39 22.51
C GLU A 491 -13.95 -31.12 23.02
N PHE A 492 -12.91 -30.37 23.40
CA PHE A 492 -11.59 -30.91 23.76
C PHE A 492 -11.09 -30.41 25.13
N LEU A 493 -11.99 -29.90 25.99
CA LEU A 493 -11.64 -29.40 27.33
C LEU A 493 -11.16 -30.51 28.30
N ASP A 494 -11.73 -31.72 28.18
CA ASP A 494 -11.50 -32.82 29.14
C ASP A 494 -10.54 -33.92 28.65
N SER A 495 -9.81 -33.69 27.55
CA SER A 495 -8.95 -34.72 26.93
C SER A 495 -7.46 -34.56 27.26
N ASN A 496 -6.73 -35.67 27.35
CA ASN A 496 -5.27 -35.69 27.52
C ASN A 496 -4.58 -34.88 26.39
N VAL A 497 -3.59 -34.04 26.72
CA VAL A 497 -3.08 -32.96 25.84
C VAL A 497 -2.53 -33.46 24.50
N GLU A 498 -1.77 -34.56 24.49
CA GLU A 498 -1.19 -35.11 23.26
C GLU A 498 -2.24 -35.78 22.36
N GLN A 499 -3.14 -36.56 22.96
CA GLN A 499 -4.24 -37.20 22.24
C GLN A 499 -5.24 -36.16 21.71
N SER A 500 -5.48 -35.10 22.50
CA SER A 500 -6.26 -33.92 22.11
C SER A 500 -5.65 -33.23 20.89
N ASN A 501 -4.33 -33.03 20.85
CA ASN A 501 -3.67 -32.39 19.72
C ASN A 501 -3.82 -33.18 18.41
N LEU A 502 -3.67 -34.51 18.44
CA LEU A 502 -3.83 -35.33 17.24
C LEU A 502 -5.29 -35.35 16.74
N GLU A 503 -6.27 -35.47 17.64
CA GLU A 503 -7.70 -35.41 17.28
C GLU A 503 -8.09 -34.02 16.72
N ARG A 504 -7.54 -32.93 17.30
CA ARG A 504 -7.72 -31.57 16.78
C ARG A 504 -7.17 -31.44 15.36
N MET A 505 -5.99 -32.01 15.08
CA MET A 505 -5.41 -32.00 13.74
C MET A 505 -6.23 -32.82 12.74
N ARG A 506 -6.77 -33.99 13.13
CA ARG A 506 -7.72 -34.77 12.31
C ARG A 506 -8.96 -33.97 11.96
N LYS A 507 -9.55 -33.27 12.94
CA LYS A 507 -10.74 -32.44 12.72
C LYS A 507 -10.47 -31.26 11.79
N VAL A 508 -9.36 -30.54 11.98
CA VAL A 508 -8.95 -29.43 11.08
C VAL A 508 -8.65 -29.93 9.67
N SER A 509 -8.07 -31.13 9.52
CA SER A 509 -7.87 -31.79 8.23
C SER A 509 -9.20 -32.07 7.51
N ALA A 510 -10.22 -32.55 8.25
CA ALA A 510 -11.57 -32.73 7.71
C ALA A 510 -12.23 -31.40 7.32
N TRP A 511 -12.01 -30.32 8.08
CA TRP A 511 -12.50 -28.98 7.72
C TRP A 511 -11.88 -28.49 6.42
N TYR A 512 -10.59 -28.71 6.21
CA TYR A 512 -9.90 -28.37 4.96
C TYR A 512 -10.49 -29.17 3.79
N TYR A 513 -10.66 -30.49 3.97
CA TYR A 513 -11.25 -31.34 2.94
C TYR A 513 -12.62 -30.80 2.49
N VAL A 514 -13.56 -30.62 3.44
CA VAL A 514 -14.92 -30.18 3.14
C VAL A 514 -14.93 -28.80 2.47
N ALA A 515 -14.16 -27.83 2.96
CA ALA A 515 -14.12 -26.50 2.37
C ALA A 515 -13.55 -26.48 0.93
N TYR A 516 -12.72 -27.47 0.57
CA TYR A 516 -12.06 -27.53 -0.74
C TYR A 516 -12.70 -28.57 -1.69
N THR A 517 -13.69 -29.34 -1.23
CA THR A 517 -14.48 -30.27 -2.08
C THR A 517 -15.95 -29.90 -2.20
N ASP A 518 -16.56 -29.44 -1.12
CA ASP A 518 -18.01 -29.20 -1.01
C ASP A 518 -18.34 -27.69 -1.15
N TYR A 519 -17.44 -26.94 -1.77
CA TYR A 519 -17.60 -25.49 -1.98
C TYR A 519 -18.65 -25.18 -3.06
N ASP A 520 -19.29 -24.02 -2.90
CA ASP A 520 -20.11 -23.45 -3.97
C ASP A 520 -19.20 -22.99 -5.12
N LYS A 521 -19.44 -23.53 -6.31
CA LYS A 521 -18.62 -23.25 -7.50
C LYS A 521 -18.71 -21.79 -7.94
N GLU A 522 -19.79 -21.09 -7.60
CA GLU A 522 -19.95 -19.68 -7.93
C GLU A 522 -19.19 -18.80 -6.92
N ASN A 523 -19.29 -19.12 -5.63
CA ASN A 523 -18.65 -18.36 -4.55
C ASN A 523 -17.96 -19.29 -3.52
N PRO A 524 -16.72 -19.74 -3.79
CA PRO A 524 -16.01 -20.63 -2.87
C PRO A 524 -15.66 -19.91 -1.56
N ILE A 525 -16.02 -20.52 -0.43
CA ILE A 525 -15.68 -20.06 0.93
C ILE A 525 -14.55 -20.96 1.47
N LEU A 526 -13.32 -20.52 1.29
CA LEU A 526 -12.12 -21.25 1.65
C LEU A 526 -11.55 -20.85 3.01
N SER A 527 -11.99 -19.73 3.61
CA SER A 527 -11.46 -19.22 4.88
C SER A 527 -11.71 -20.11 6.11
N PHE A 528 -12.68 -21.03 6.04
CA PHE A 528 -13.13 -21.86 7.16
C PHE A 528 -12.01 -22.64 7.87
N PRO A 529 -11.21 -23.50 7.20
CA PRO A 529 -10.10 -24.20 7.85
C PRO A 529 -9.00 -23.26 8.37
N TRP A 530 -8.86 -22.06 7.79
CA TRP A 530 -7.84 -21.08 8.18
C TRP A 530 -8.14 -20.38 9.51
N VAL A 531 -9.33 -20.57 10.08
CA VAL A 531 -9.60 -20.25 11.50
C VAL A 531 -8.55 -20.89 12.41
N PHE A 532 -8.07 -22.07 12.03
CA PHE A 532 -7.06 -22.87 12.71
C PHE A 532 -5.76 -23.04 11.88
N SER A 533 -5.30 -21.94 11.27
CA SER A 533 -4.07 -21.90 10.45
C SER A 533 -2.83 -22.52 11.13
N GLU A 534 -2.72 -22.42 12.46
CA GLU A 534 -1.63 -23.05 13.23
C GLU A 534 -1.62 -24.57 13.10
N TYR A 535 -2.80 -25.21 13.14
CA TYR A 535 -2.92 -26.65 12.98
C TYR A 535 -2.65 -27.04 11.52
N LEU A 536 -3.15 -26.30 10.53
CA LEU A 536 -2.81 -26.54 9.12
C LEU A 536 -1.28 -26.52 8.89
N CYS A 537 -0.59 -25.53 9.48
CA CYS A 537 0.87 -25.45 9.41
C CYS A 537 1.56 -26.65 10.05
N LYS A 538 1.08 -27.11 11.22
CA LYS A 538 1.61 -28.30 11.91
C LYS A 538 1.39 -29.57 11.07
N ILE A 539 0.20 -29.76 10.51
CA ILE A 539 -0.13 -30.92 9.66
C ILE A 539 0.84 -30.98 8.47
N LYS A 540 0.95 -29.86 7.74
CA LYS A 540 1.83 -29.71 6.57
C LYS A 540 3.28 -30.09 6.92
N GLN A 541 3.82 -29.52 8.00
CA GLN A 541 5.19 -29.77 8.43
C GLN A 541 5.42 -31.24 8.82
N LEU A 542 4.50 -31.86 9.56
CA LEU A 542 4.60 -33.27 9.93
C LEU A 542 4.64 -34.19 8.71
N ASN A 543 3.76 -33.96 7.73
CA ASN A 543 3.66 -34.80 6.55
C ASN A 543 4.84 -34.61 5.58
N VAL A 544 5.31 -33.37 5.40
CA VAL A 544 6.53 -33.08 4.63
C VAL A 544 7.75 -33.73 5.29
N ASN A 545 7.89 -33.65 6.62
CA ASN A 545 8.99 -34.27 7.34
C ASN A 545 8.95 -35.80 7.23
N LYS A 546 7.77 -36.43 7.36
CA LYS A 546 7.60 -37.88 7.13
C LYS A 546 8.00 -38.31 5.73
N LYS A 547 7.64 -37.53 4.71
CA LYS A 547 8.04 -37.80 3.32
C LYS A 547 9.56 -37.65 3.12
N ALA A 548 10.18 -36.68 3.77
CA ALA A 548 11.63 -36.46 3.73
C ALA A 548 12.41 -37.61 4.41
N THR A 549 11.93 -38.15 5.54
CA THR A 549 12.57 -39.30 6.21
C THR A 549 12.32 -40.64 5.49
N THR A 550 11.24 -40.78 4.73
CA THR A 550 10.91 -42.03 4.01
C THR A 550 11.60 -42.12 2.64
N THR A 551 12.09 -41.00 2.10
CA THR A 551 12.73 -40.96 0.77
C THR A 551 14.25 -40.92 0.91
N THR A 552 14.94 -42.06 0.77
CA THR A 552 16.39 -42.09 0.54
C THR A 552 16.75 -41.20 -0.66
N ALA A 553 17.82 -40.42 -0.51
CA ALA A 553 18.15 -39.16 -1.19
C ALA A 553 18.28 -39.15 -2.74
N ALA A 554 17.88 -40.19 -3.47
CA ALA A 554 18.01 -40.25 -4.94
C ALA A 554 16.68 -40.08 -5.70
N ALA A 555 15.53 -40.44 -5.11
CA ALA A 555 14.25 -40.49 -5.85
C ALA A 555 13.43 -39.19 -5.81
N ALA A 556 13.71 -38.29 -4.86
CA ALA A 556 12.94 -37.05 -4.65
C ALA A 556 13.16 -36.00 -5.75
N ASN A 557 14.36 -35.96 -6.34
CA ASN A 557 14.66 -35.02 -7.42
C ASN A 557 13.94 -35.45 -8.71
N HIS A 558 13.92 -36.75 -9.05
CA HIS A 558 13.40 -37.23 -10.33
C HIS A 558 11.87 -37.09 -10.49
N ARG A 559 11.07 -37.32 -9.44
CA ARG A 559 9.59 -37.22 -9.50
C ARG A 559 9.06 -35.78 -9.42
N SER A 560 9.80 -34.89 -8.77
CA SER A 560 9.48 -33.46 -8.74
C SER A 560 9.75 -32.82 -10.11
N LEU A 561 10.82 -33.27 -10.77
CA LEU A 561 11.23 -32.82 -12.11
C LEU A 561 10.27 -33.27 -13.21
N GLU A 562 9.74 -34.50 -13.19
CA GLU A 562 8.71 -34.94 -14.14
C GLU A 562 7.41 -34.14 -14.01
N LYS A 563 6.97 -33.81 -12.80
CA LYS A 563 5.75 -33.01 -12.57
C LYS A 563 5.90 -31.57 -13.06
N ILE A 564 7.08 -30.97 -12.89
CA ILE A 564 7.38 -29.62 -13.40
C ILE A 564 7.45 -29.64 -14.94
N GLY A 565 8.10 -30.65 -15.53
CA GLY A 565 8.16 -30.83 -16.99
C GLY A 565 6.78 -31.06 -17.63
N LEU A 566 5.92 -31.84 -16.98
CA LEU A 566 4.55 -32.08 -17.45
C LEU A 566 3.64 -30.84 -17.30
N ALA A 567 3.79 -30.09 -16.20
CA ALA A 567 3.06 -28.85 -15.96
C ALA A 567 3.45 -27.74 -16.94
N LEU A 568 4.74 -27.64 -17.27
CA LEU A 568 5.25 -26.72 -18.29
C LEU A 568 4.80 -27.13 -19.70
N SER A 569 4.89 -28.42 -20.05
CA SER A 569 4.43 -28.96 -21.35
C SER A 569 2.93 -28.73 -21.58
N ASN A 570 2.10 -28.90 -20.54
CA ASN A 570 0.66 -28.65 -20.62
C ASN A 570 0.32 -27.15 -20.70
N ARG A 571 1.11 -26.26 -20.06
CA ARG A 571 1.01 -24.80 -20.25
C ARG A 571 1.41 -24.38 -21.67
N TYR A 572 2.43 -25.00 -22.25
CA TYR A 572 2.93 -24.69 -23.59
C TYR A 572 1.94 -25.07 -24.71
N ARG A 573 1.25 -26.22 -24.60
CA ARG A 573 0.21 -26.62 -25.58
C ARG A 573 -1.02 -25.71 -25.58
N HIS A 574 -1.33 -25.07 -24.45
CA HIS A 574 -2.47 -24.18 -24.32
C HIS A 574 -2.20 -22.76 -24.84
N LEU A 575 -0.94 -22.33 -24.84
CA LEU A 575 -0.50 -21.03 -25.34
C LEU A 575 -0.22 -21.02 -26.86
N SER A 576 0.09 -22.17 -27.46
CA SER A 576 0.25 -22.30 -28.92
C SER A 576 -1.07 -22.19 -29.70
N SER A 577 -2.22 -22.34 -29.04
CA SER A 577 -3.54 -22.27 -29.67
C SER A 577 -4.26 -20.91 -29.47
N VAL A 578 -3.70 -20.01 -28.67
CA VAL A 578 -4.36 -18.74 -28.27
C VAL A 578 -3.36 -17.58 -28.37
N SER A 579 -3.33 -16.90 -29.53
CA SER A 579 -2.93 -15.49 -29.72
C SER A 579 -2.06 -15.26 -30.97
N SER A 580 -2.59 -14.48 -31.91
CA SER A 580 -1.90 -13.88 -33.05
C SER A 580 -1.20 -12.55 -32.72
N SER A 581 -1.08 -12.17 -31.44
CA SER A 581 -0.41 -10.94 -31.00
C SER A 581 0.96 -11.24 -30.39
N ILE A 582 1.99 -11.03 -31.22
CA ILE A 582 3.40 -11.35 -30.96
C ILE A 582 4.00 -10.65 -29.70
N PRO A 583 3.57 -9.45 -29.25
CA PRO A 583 4.16 -8.82 -28.05
C PRO A 583 3.84 -9.52 -26.72
N ASN A 584 2.62 -10.04 -26.55
CA ASN A 584 2.19 -10.73 -25.32
C ASN A 584 2.82 -12.13 -25.21
N PHE A 585 3.04 -12.78 -26.35
CA PHE A 585 3.77 -14.04 -26.44
C PHE A 585 5.24 -13.86 -25.99
N LEU A 586 5.89 -12.77 -26.39
CA LEU A 586 7.30 -12.49 -26.08
C LEU A 586 7.52 -12.08 -24.61
N PHE A 587 6.59 -11.35 -23.98
CA PHE A 587 6.68 -11.04 -22.54
C PHE A 587 6.60 -12.32 -21.67
N SER A 588 5.72 -13.25 -22.04
CA SER A 588 5.58 -14.54 -21.37
C SER A 588 6.82 -15.43 -21.56
N ILE A 589 7.46 -15.38 -22.74
CA ILE A 589 8.73 -16.07 -23.01
C ILE A 589 9.87 -15.47 -22.18
N VAL A 590 10.03 -14.15 -22.12
CA VAL A 590 11.13 -13.52 -21.37
C VAL A 590 11.01 -13.78 -19.86
N VAL A 591 9.79 -13.72 -19.31
CA VAL A 591 9.53 -14.03 -17.90
C VAL A 591 9.72 -15.53 -17.60
N SER A 592 9.29 -16.41 -18.50
CA SER A 592 9.48 -17.86 -18.35
C SER A 592 10.94 -18.28 -18.54
N CYS A 593 11.67 -17.68 -19.47
CA CYS A 593 13.09 -17.93 -19.69
C CYS A 593 13.92 -17.43 -18.51
N ALA A 594 13.64 -16.25 -17.96
CA ALA A 594 14.33 -15.74 -16.77
C ALA A 594 14.13 -16.67 -15.55
N ALA A 595 12.91 -17.16 -15.32
CA ALA A 595 12.62 -18.13 -14.27
C ALA A 595 13.25 -19.52 -14.54
N SER A 596 13.31 -19.94 -15.81
CA SER A 596 13.89 -21.23 -16.20
C SER A 596 15.41 -21.24 -16.17
N LEU A 597 16.08 -20.10 -16.42
CA LEU A 597 17.54 -19.98 -16.45
C LEU A 597 18.17 -20.02 -15.06
N GLU A 598 17.48 -19.51 -14.03
CA GLU A 598 17.89 -19.66 -12.63
C GLU A 598 17.79 -21.13 -12.17
N LEU A 599 16.80 -21.87 -12.68
CA LEU A 599 16.60 -23.30 -12.44
C LEU A 599 17.60 -24.18 -13.20
N LEU A 600 17.87 -23.88 -14.48
CA LEU A 600 18.80 -24.62 -15.35
C LEU A 600 20.26 -24.45 -14.91
N SER A 601 20.62 -23.33 -14.27
CA SER A 601 21.97 -23.09 -13.73
C SER A 601 22.39 -24.08 -12.62
N ARG A 602 21.44 -24.87 -12.10
CA ARG A 602 21.64 -25.83 -10.99
C ARG A 602 21.75 -27.29 -11.45
N TRP A 603 21.64 -27.57 -12.75
CA TRP A 603 21.59 -28.93 -13.30
C TRP A 603 22.97 -29.37 -13.80
N ASN A 604 23.27 -30.66 -13.70
CA ASN A 604 24.53 -31.23 -14.21
C ASN A 604 24.44 -31.62 -15.70
N SER A 605 25.58 -31.98 -16.30
CA SER A 605 25.69 -32.28 -17.74
C SER A 605 24.79 -33.44 -18.18
N ASP A 606 24.68 -34.47 -17.35
CA ASP A 606 23.93 -35.69 -17.67
C ASP A 606 22.41 -35.45 -17.61
N GLU A 607 21.96 -34.59 -16.69
CA GLU A 607 20.57 -34.14 -16.56
C GLU A 607 20.11 -33.28 -17.76
N LEU A 608 21.00 -32.44 -18.30
CA LEU A 608 20.71 -31.60 -19.47
C LEU A 608 20.66 -32.43 -20.77
N VAL A 609 21.53 -33.42 -20.92
CA VAL A 609 21.53 -34.34 -22.07
C VAL A 609 20.29 -35.25 -22.06
N ALA A 610 19.84 -35.68 -20.89
CA ALA A 610 18.62 -36.47 -20.74
C ALA A 610 17.34 -35.70 -21.13
N LEU A 611 17.30 -34.37 -20.93
CA LEU A 611 16.12 -33.55 -21.20
C LEU A 611 16.02 -33.07 -22.66
N PHE A 612 17.14 -32.76 -23.30
CA PHE A 612 17.18 -32.14 -24.64
C PHE A 612 17.72 -33.04 -25.74
N GLY A 613 18.21 -34.24 -25.41
CA GLY A 613 18.83 -35.17 -26.34
C GLY A 613 20.25 -34.76 -26.77
N ASN A 614 20.95 -35.66 -27.45
CA ASN A 614 22.32 -35.40 -27.92
C ASN A 614 22.33 -34.33 -29.02
N ASN A 615 22.76 -33.12 -28.68
CA ASN A 615 22.99 -32.02 -29.60
C ASN A 615 24.45 -31.58 -29.49
N GLU A 616 25.11 -31.30 -30.62
CA GLU A 616 26.55 -31.03 -30.75
C GLU A 616 27.03 -29.79 -29.96
N VAL A 617 26.09 -28.96 -29.52
CA VAL A 617 26.33 -27.79 -28.65
C VAL A 617 26.34 -28.18 -27.16
N LEU A 618 25.54 -29.16 -26.75
CA LEU A 618 25.49 -29.65 -25.36
C LEU A 618 26.72 -30.52 -25.02
N SER A 619 27.31 -31.20 -26.01
CA SER A 619 28.59 -31.91 -25.84
C SER A 619 29.74 -30.94 -25.56
N LYS A 620 29.74 -29.73 -26.14
CA LYS A 620 30.75 -28.70 -25.83
C LYS A 620 30.63 -28.11 -24.42
N ILE A 621 29.40 -28.03 -23.89
CA ILE A 621 29.15 -27.62 -22.49
C ILE A 621 29.62 -28.72 -21.52
N ALA A 622 29.52 -29.99 -21.91
CA ALA A 622 29.96 -31.14 -21.11
C ALA A 622 31.49 -31.31 -21.05
N GLU A 623 32.22 -30.85 -22.07
CA GLU A 623 33.68 -31.03 -22.17
C GLU A 623 34.51 -30.10 -21.25
N ASN A 624 33.90 -29.13 -20.56
CA ASN A 624 34.66 -28.18 -19.73
C ASN A 624 34.11 -28.05 -18.29
N PRO A 625 34.59 -28.88 -17.35
CA PRO A 625 34.00 -28.99 -16.00
C PRO A 625 34.27 -27.79 -15.08
N GLN A 626 35.05 -26.79 -15.51
CA GLN A 626 35.51 -25.68 -14.65
C GLN A 626 34.87 -24.31 -14.95
N THR A 627 33.82 -24.22 -15.77
CA THR A 627 33.17 -22.94 -16.04
C THR A 627 32.17 -22.55 -14.95
N THR A 628 32.33 -21.35 -14.37
CA THR A 628 31.44 -20.76 -13.36
C THR A 628 30.01 -20.54 -13.88
N ASN A 629 29.00 -20.61 -13.00
CA ASN A 629 27.56 -20.49 -13.32
C ASN A 629 27.19 -19.30 -14.24
N ALA A 630 27.92 -18.18 -14.16
CA ALA A 630 27.71 -17.02 -15.04
C ALA A 630 28.05 -17.29 -16.52
N ASN A 631 29.07 -18.11 -16.80
CA ASN A 631 29.47 -18.45 -18.18
C ASN A 631 28.45 -19.40 -18.84
N ARG A 632 27.86 -20.32 -18.05
CA ARG A 632 26.80 -21.23 -18.54
C ARG A 632 25.51 -20.49 -18.86
N LEU A 633 25.18 -19.44 -18.09
CA LEU A 633 24.06 -18.54 -18.39
C LEU A 633 24.33 -17.71 -19.66
N GLY A 634 25.56 -17.19 -19.81
CA GLY A 634 25.97 -16.45 -21.00
C GLY A 634 25.89 -17.27 -22.29
N GLU A 635 26.33 -18.54 -22.26
CA GLU A 635 26.28 -19.44 -23.41
C GLU A 635 24.85 -19.89 -23.76
N ALA A 636 24.00 -20.17 -22.77
CA ALA A 636 22.58 -20.47 -22.99
C ALA A 636 21.84 -19.27 -23.63
N PHE A 637 22.20 -18.04 -23.26
CA PHE A 637 21.63 -16.83 -23.86
C PHE A 637 22.17 -16.55 -25.27
N LEU A 638 23.42 -16.89 -25.56
CA LEU A 638 23.99 -16.79 -26.92
C LEU A 638 23.25 -17.70 -27.91
N ILE A 639 22.80 -18.88 -27.48
CA ILE A 639 21.97 -19.79 -28.29
C ILE A 639 20.60 -19.15 -28.60
N VAL A 640 19.98 -18.50 -27.61
CA VAL A 640 18.72 -17.75 -27.82
C VAL A 640 18.94 -16.59 -28.78
N ILE A 641 20.04 -15.84 -28.66
CA ILE A 641 20.38 -14.75 -29.58
C ILE A 641 20.65 -15.28 -31.00
N GLU A 642 21.34 -16.41 -31.16
CA GLU A 642 21.60 -16.99 -32.48
C GLU A 642 20.29 -17.44 -33.17
N LEU A 643 19.36 -18.04 -32.42
CA LEU A 643 18.02 -18.41 -32.89
C LEU A 643 17.18 -17.19 -33.28
N LEU A 644 17.29 -16.10 -32.52
CA LEU A 644 16.60 -14.83 -32.79
C LEU A 644 17.25 -14.06 -33.97
N SER A 645 18.57 -14.18 -34.18
CA SER A 645 19.31 -13.51 -35.26
C SER A 645 19.04 -14.08 -36.66
N LYS A 646 18.57 -15.33 -36.74
CA LYS A 646 18.12 -15.96 -38.00
C LYS A 646 16.73 -15.48 -38.44
N SER A 647 16.07 -14.63 -37.64
CA SER A 647 14.78 -14.00 -37.93
C SER A 647 14.95 -12.72 -38.75
N LYS A 648 14.27 -12.62 -39.91
CA LYS A 648 14.38 -11.49 -40.86
C LYS A 648 13.55 -10.24 -40.49
N SER A 649 13.14 -10.08 -39.22
CA SER A 649 12.25 -8.99 -38.78
C SER A 649 13.03 -7.79 -38.22
N VAL A 650 12.68 -6.57 -38.66
CA VAL A 650 13.31 -5.31 -38.22
C VAL A 650 13.03 -5.00 -36.74
N ASP A 651 11.88 -5.44 -36.21
CA ASP A 651 11.52 -5.27 -34.79
C ASP A 651 12.37 -6.15 -33.86
N MET A 652 12.85 -7.29 -34.38
CA MET A 652 13.76 -8.19 -33.64
C MET A 652 15.14 -7.57 -33.44
N ILE A 653 15.59 -6.68 -34.34
CA ILE A 653 16.88 -5.99 -34.23
C ILE A 653 16.84 -4.98 -33.07
N GLN A 654 15.72 -4.28 -32.86
CA GLN A 654 15.54 -3.36 -31.73
C GLN A 654 15.46 -4.09 -30.38
N LEU A 655 14.82 -5.26 -30.36
CA LEU A 655 14.76 -6.12 -29.18
C LEU A 655 16.14 -6.72 -28.85
N THR A 656 16.88 -7.15 -29.87
CA THR A 656 18.27 -7.62 -29.73
C THR A 656 19.18 -6.50 -29.19
N HIS A 657 18.96 -5.25 -29.62
CA HIS A 657 19.68 -4.08 -29.10
C HIS A 657 19.38 -3.81 -27.61
N HIS A 658 18.13 -3.94 -27.17
CA HIS A 658 17.76 -3.78 -25.75
C HIS A 658 18.30 -4.93 -24.88
N LEU A 659 18.32 -6.16 -25.41
CA LEU A 659 18.94 -7.30 -24.74
C LEU A 659 20.47 -7.14 -24.64
N LEU A 660 21.13 -6.59 -25.66
CA LEU A 660 22.56 -6.24 -25.63
C LEU A 660 22.88 -5.16 -24.60
N LEU A 661 22.02 -4.17 -24.41
CA LEU A 661 22.17 -3.14 -23.36
C LEU A 661 22.04 -3.75 -21.96
N ILE A 662 21.11 -4.68 -21.77
CA ILE A 662 20.95 -5.43 -20.51
C ILE A 662 22.19 -6.31 -20.23
N LEU A 663 22.71 -6.99 -21.26
CA LEU A 663 23.96 -7.77 -21.17
C LEU A 663 25.17 -6.89 -20.84
N HIS A 664 25.28 -5.70 -21.44
CA HIS A 664 26.36 -4.76 -21.14
C HIS A 664 26.27 -4.28 -19.69
N GLN A 665 25.06 -4.08 -19.16
CA GLN A 665 24.86 -3.70 -17.77
C GLN A 665 25.28 -4.82 -16.81
N ILE A 666 24.84 -6.06 -17.07
CA ILE A 666 25.16 -7.26 -16.26
C ILE A 666 26.67 -7.56 -16.30
N ALA A 667 27.31 -7.44 -17.46
CA ALA A 667 28.75 -7.66 -17.63
C ALA A 667 29.61 -6.61 -16.90
N ILE A 668 29.13 -5.36 -16.78
CA ILE A 668 29.80 -4.32 -15.98
C ILE A 668 29.60 -4.57 -14.48
N THR A 669 28.40 -5.01 -14.07
CA THR A 669 28.05 -5.07 -12.63
C THR A 669 28.36 -6.41 -11.96
N GLY A 670 28.63 -7.47 -12.72
CA GLY A 670 28.90 -8.81 -12.19
C GLY A 670 27.74 -9.39 -11.35
N ARG A 671 26.52 -8.88 -11.54
CA ARG A 671 25.28 -9.29 -10.90
C ARG A 671 24.21 -9.54 -11.93
#